data_AF-A0A926SDU7-F1
#
_entry.id   AF-A0A926SDU7-F1
#
_cell.length_a   1.000
_cell.length_b   1.000
_cell.length_c   1.000
_cell.angle_alpha   90.00
_cell.angle_beta   90.00
_cell.angle_gamma   90.00
#
_symmetry.space_group_name_H-M   'P 1'
#
loop_
_entity.id
_entity.type
_entity.pdbx_description
1 polymer ?
#
loop_
_entity_poly.entity_id
_entity_poly.type
_entity_poly.pdbx_seq_one_letter_code
_entity_poly.pdbx_strand_id
1 'polypeptide(L)'
;MTTLPVSLPKRFRQWLLPRRRLAIAEACLIGLVSGLSAVLLKQSVGLFGSWRVQASLLLPASIALPAIGLSLGLLCGFIIERLSSEATGSGIPQIKGALAQFPITLNLRVALVKLVSSILSLSAGLTLGRQGPTVHIGAAIAGQMSHWVPTSPDHRRQMIAAGAGAGLAAGFNAPLAGILFVVEELLRDLSNLTLGTAILASFIGAVVSRLLGGRSLDLNLQLTDLSSGFSAPEIPFYVLLGVLAGLLGALFNQGLLASLTLYERLNLRLPIRIGLAGMICGCVVALLPISFRDNNGLRELLLTGEASWQFTSVAFVAYFILTLVSYGSGAPGGLFHPSLVLGAALGYLVGVAQSHLLGVGLPTSYALAGMGSFFSAVSKVPITAIVIVFEMTTDFNLVLPLMISCVTSYLIADKLAKGSLYQRLLELKGYTLPTQQLEKGSLSGLKASDLMQPKVETLASQMTLDEAVRAFSRSHHRGFPVLDNGELVGIITQTDLANASQRQLPGDTTISQIMTPQPITVIPVDPLSQVLYLLNRYKLSRLPVIEGRKLVGIITRADIIRAEADQLSGDDQIESRPEPSYVVYQTHAPAVGRGRLLVPLANPQTAPILLQLAFSIARDRDYEIECLQVIPIPRSHNPAQTSVKTTKSRRLLRMAEKLGRDWEIPVHTQIRVAHDTAQAILETLKERHIGLILMGWKAEPPTSAGRIFGNVVDTLIRQASCDLVLVKLGHREEQHDDGTSAAACPLPIAWNRWLVPIAGGPNSSYALQLLPALASHNSMTTIKVTQVFTPSILLPDTTGLEKAAYYLSDKLNTSVMTIPVRSYSVPDAVIHLAHADQCDVVVLGASREGLLQKVIHGNIPEAIARGVNSTVILVRGALE
;
A
#
# COMPACT_ATOMS: atom_id res chain seq x y z
N MET A 1 5.66 14.26 -14.59
CA MET A 1 5.36 14.84 -15.91
C MET A 1 6.21 14.10 -16.92
N THR A 2 5.61 13.28 -17.78
CA THR A 2 6.26 12.75 -18.98
C THR A 2 5.43 13.23 -20.16
N THR A 3 6.07 13.95 -21.06
CA THR A 3 5.47 14.67 -22.19
C THR A 3 5.03 13.67 -23.27
N LEU A 4 3.75 13.70 -23.63
CA LEU A 4 3.25 13.08 -24.86
C LEU A 4 4.04 13.62 -26.07
N PRO A 5 4.37 12.78 -27.08
CA PRO A 5 5.10 13.21 -28.27
C PRO A 5 4.32 14.30 -29.03
N VAL A 6 5.09 15.27 -29.57
CA VAL A 6 4.63 16.56 -30.10
C VAL A 6 3.96 16.47 -31.49
N SER A 7 3.75 15.28 -32.04
CA SER A 7 3.33 15.09 -33.43
C SER A 7 1.82 15.18 -33.73
N LEU A 8 0.97 15.49 -32.74
CA LEU A 8 -0.49 15.58 -32.96
C LEU A 8 -0.98 17.04 -33.09
N PRO A 9 -1.80 17.37 -34.12
CA PRO A 9 -2.23 18.73 -34.41
C PRO A 9 -3.08 19.36 -33.29
N LYS A 10 -2.86 20.66 -33.02
CA LYS A 10 -3.45 21.43 -31.89
C LYS A 10 -4.98 21.34 -31.78
N ARG A 11 -5.70 21.20 -32.91
CA ARG A 11 -7.17 21.03 -32.93
C ARG A 11 -7.63 19.71 -32.28
N PHE A 12 -6.84 18.64 -32.43
CA PHE A 12 -7.14 17.35 -31.81
C PHE A 12 -6.91 17.39 -30.29
N ARG A 13 -5.85 18.10 -29.86
CA ARG A 13 -5.51 18.31 -28.45
C ARG A 13 -6.58 19.09 -27.68
N GLN A 14 -7.29 20.01 -28.35
CA GLN A 14 -8.39 20.77 -27.76
C GLN A 14 -9.72 20.00 -27.70
N TRP A 15 -9.95 19.06 -28.63
CA TRP A 15 -11.16 18.23 -28.64
C TRP A 15 -11.16 17.14 -27.54
N LEU A 16 -9.97 16.68 -27.13
CA LEU A 16 -9.73 15.66 -26.10
C LEU A 16 -9.83 16.17 -24.63
N LEU A 17 -10.13 17.45 -24.41
CA LEU A 17 -10.04 18.09 -23.09
C LEU A 17 -11.12 17.72 -22.04
N PRO A 18 -12.33 17.22 -22.37
CA PRO A 18 -13.20 16.65 -21.34
C PRO A 18 -12.80 15.21 -21.04
N ARG A 19 -12.28 14.93 -19.84
CA ARG A 19 -11.85 13.59 -19.37
C ARG A 19 -12.85 12.46 -19.66
N ARG A 20 -14.16 12.79 -19.68
CA ARG A 20 -15.24 11.85 -20.01
C ARG A 20 -15.19 11.37 -21.47
N ARG A 21 -14.82 12.23 -22.43
CA ARG A 21 -14.73 11.86 -23.86
C ARG A 21 -13.54 10.91 -24.12
N LEU A 22 -12.44 11.12 -23.42
CA LEU A 22 -11.27 10.25 -23.50
C LEU A 22 -11.58 8.85 -22.94
N ALA A 23 -12.26 8.78 -21.78
CA ALA A 23 -12.71 7.53 -21.18
C ALA A 23 -13.66 6.74 -22.10
N ILE A 24 -14.56 7.44 -22.79
CA ILE A 24 -15.49 6.85 -23.78
C ILE A 24 -14.70 6.28 -24.97
N ALA A 25 -13.77 7.05 -25.55
CA ALA A 25 -12.96 6.58 -26.67
C ALA A 25 -12.07 5.39 -26.29
N GLU A 26 -11.48 5.42 -25.09
CA GLU A 26 -10.69 4.33 -24.53
C GLU A 26 -11.54 3.07 -24.33
N ALA A 27 -12.73 3.20 -23.73
CA ALA A 27 -13.67 2.09 -23.55
C ALA A 27 -14.13 1.49 -24.89
N CYS A 28 -14.35 2.31 -25.93
CA CYS A 28 -14.65 1.81 -27.28
C CYS A 28 -13.52 0.95 -27.84
N LEU A 29 -12.28 1.44 -27.74
CA LEU A 29 -11.11 0.73 -28.24
C LEU A 29 -10.86 -0.56 -27.45
N ILE A 30 -11.00 -0.52 -26.12
CA ILE A 30 -10.93 -1.70 -25.26
C ILE A 30 -11.98 -2.73 -25.68
N GLY A 31 -13.24 -2.30 -25.88
CA GLY A 31 -14.32 -3.16 -26.33
C GLY A 31 -14.02 -3.83 -27.67
N LEU A 32 -13.52 -3.06 -28.65
CA LEU A 32 -13.14 -3.56 -29.97
C LEU A 32 -12.06 -4.64 -29.90
N VAL A 33 -10.95 -4.35 -29.21
CA VAL A 33 -9.80 -5.26 -29.14
C VAL A 33 -10.12 -6.50 -28.29
N SER A 34 -10.89 -6.34 -27.21
CA SER A 34 -11.37 -7.46 -26.39
C SER A 34 -12.32 -8.37 -27.18
N GLY A 35 -13.23 -7.78 -27.97
CA GLY A 35 -14.13 -8.49 -28.88
C GLY A 35 -13.36 -9.30 -29.93
N LEU A 36 -12.41 -8.68 -30.63
CA LEU A 36 -11.55 -9.35 -31.60
C LEU A 36 -10.77 -10.52 -30.98
N SER A 37 -10.22 -10.32 -29.78
CA SER A 37 -9.47 -11.36 -29.07
C SER A 37 -10.37 -12.55 -28.68
N ALA A 38 -11.60 -12.28 -28.26
CA ALA A 38 -12.59 -13.32 -27.95
C ALA A 38 -13.04 -14.10 -29.20
N VAL A 39 -13.22 -13.41 -30.34
CA VAL A 39 -13.51 -14.03 -31.63
C VAL A 39 -12.38 -14.96 -32.06
N LEU A 40 -11.14 -14.47 -31.98
CA LEU A 40 -9.96 -15.26 -32.34
C LEU A 40 -9.86 -16.52 -31.47
N LEU A 41 -9.99 -16.38 -30.14
CA LEU A 41 -10.01 -17.52 -29.24
C LEU A 41 -11.13 -18.52 -29.58
N LYS A 42 -12.35 -18.03 -29.86
CA LYS A 42 -13.50 -18.86 -30.22
C LYS A 42 -13.26 -19.63 -31.53
N GLN A 43 -12.83 -18.95 -32.59
CA GLN A 43 -12.60 -19.56 -33.90
C GLN A 43 -11.46 -20.59 -33.85
N SER A 44 -10.35 -20.26 -33.17
CA SER A 44 -9.23 -21.19 -33.01
C SER A 44 -9.64 -22.44 -32.22
N VAL A 45 -10.33 -22.29 -31.09
CA VAL A 45 -10.82 -23.43 -30.30
C VAL A 45 -11.81 -24.28 -31.10
N GLY A 46 -12.68 -23.67 -31.89
CA GLY A 46 -13.60 -24.38 -32.78
C GLY A 46 -12.84 -25.20 -33.83
N LEU A 47 -11.89 -24.59 -34.54
CA LEU A 47 -11.10 -25.24 -35.58
C LEU A 47 -10.29 -26.43 -35.04
N PHE A 48 -9.51 -26.22 -33.98
CA PHE A 48 -8.69 -27.27 -33.37
C PHE A 48 -9.52 -28.32 -32.62
N GLY A 49 -10.68 -27.92 -32.08
CA GLY A 49 -11.67 -28.83 -31.49
C GLY A 49 -12.25 -29.78 -32.53
N SER A 50 -12.70 -29.27 -33.68
CA SER A 50 -13.18 -30.08 -34.81
C SER A 50 -12.09 -31.01 -35.34
N TRP A 51 -10.85 -30.52 -35.45
CA TRP A 51 -9.70 -31.36 -35.83
C TRP A 51 -9.48 -32.52 -34.84
N ARG A 52 -9.55 -32.28 -33.53
CA ARG A 52 -9.46 -33.33 -32.50
C ARG A 52 -10.59 -34.36 -32.64
N VAL A 53 -11.83 -33.91 -32.85
CA VAL A 53 -12.97 -34.82 -33.03
C VAL A 53 -12.81 -35.66 -34.30
N GLN A 54 -12.41 -35.04 -35.42
CA GLN A 54 -12.15 -35.74 -36.68
C GLN A 54 -11.01 -36.75 -36.55
N ALA A 55 -9.94 -36.42 -35.83
CA ALA A 55 -8.86 -37.36 -35.55
C ALA A 55 -9.35 -38.59 -34.77
N SER A 56 -10.33 -38.43 -33.87
CA SER A 56 -10.96 -39.55 -33.12
C SER A 56 -11.90 -40.42 -33.96
N LEU A 57 -12.23 -40.00 -35.18
CA LEU A 57 -12.97 -40.79 -36.16
C LEU A 57 -12.01 -41.57 -37.08
N LEU A 58 -10.84 -41.01 -37.37
CA LEU A 58 -9.81 -41.63 -38.22
C LEU A 58 -8.96 -42.65 -37.46
N LEU A 59 -8.68 -42.38 -36.18
CA LEU A 59 -7.92 -43.25 -35.28
C LEU A 59 -8.82 -43.71 -34.13
N PRO A 60 -8.53 -44.87 -33.49
CA PRO A 60 -9.28 -45.32 -32.32
C PRO A 60 -9.33 -44.22 -31.25
N ALA A 61 -10.54 -43.81 -30.86
CA ALA A 61 -10.74 -42.70 -29.92
C ALA A 61 -10.03 -42.91 -28.58
N SER A 62 -9.90 -44.17 -28.14
CA SER A 62 -9.18 -44.59 -26.93
C SER A 62 -7.68 -44.29 -26.96
N ILE A 63 -7.09 -44.07 -28.14
CA ILE A 63 -5.68 -43.71 -28.31
C ILE A 63 -5.56 -42.23 -28.71
N ALA A 64 -6.37 -41.80 -29.67
CA ALA A 64 -6.29 -40.46 -30.24
C ALA A 64 -6.58 -39.36 -29.20
N LEU A 65 -7.68 -39.48 -28.44
CA LEU A 65 -8.09 -38.44 -27.50
C LEU A 65 -7.11 -38.30 -26.32
N PRO A 66 -6.65 -39.38 -25.65
CA PRO A 66 -5.65 -39.26 -24.60
C PRO A 66 -4.30 -38.74 -25.11
N ALA A 67 -3.84 -39.16 -26.29
CA ALA A 67 -2.55 -38.73 -26.85
C ALA A 67 -2.56 -37.25 -27.24
N ILE A 68 -3.64 -36.77 -27.86
CA ILE A 68 -3.84 -35.35 -28.16
C ILE A 68 -3.95 -34.54 -26.86
N GLY A 69 -4.71 -35.05 -25.88
CA GLY A 69 -4.86 -34.42 -24.57
C GLY A 69 -3.53 -34.25 -23.83
N LEU A 70 -2.71 -35.31 -23.82
CA LEU A 70 -1.38 -35.31 -23.20
C LEU A 70 -0.43 -34.33 -23.91
N SER A 71 -0.32 -34.42 -25.24
CA SER A 71 0.63 -33.60 -26.01
C SER A 71 0.31 -32.10 -25.94
N LEU A 72 -0.94 -31.71 -26.20
CA LEU A 72 -1.37 -30.31 -26.13
C LEU A 72 -1.36 -29.79 -24.69
N GLY A 73 -1.67 -30.63 -23.70
CA GLY A 73 -1.60 -30.28 -22.28
C GLY A 73 -0.16 -30.02 -21.80
N LEU A 74 0.79 -30.87 -22.18
CA LEU A 74 2.23 -30.67 -21.90
C LEU A 74 2.73 -29.37 -22.52
N LEU A 75 2.40 -29.11 -23.80
CA LEU A 75 2.78 -27.89 -24.48
C LEU A 75 2.17 -26.65 -23.82
N CYS A 76 0.89 -26.72 -23.42
CA CYS A 76 0.19 -25.66 -22.72
C CYS A 76 0.90 -25.28 -21.42
N GLY A 77 1.18 -26.26 -20.55
CA GLY A 77 1.87 -25.99 -19.29
C GLY A 77 3.30 -25.50 -19.47
N PHE A 78 4.01 -25.96 -20.51
CA PHE A 78 5.36 -25.47 -20.83
C PHE A 78 5.36 -23.98 -21.21
N ILE A 79 4.39 -23.55 -22.03
CA ILE A 79 4.23 -22.14 -22.42
C ILE A 79 3.93 -21.26 -21.20
N ILE A 80 3.04 -21.71 -20.31
CA ILE A 80 2.68 -20.94 -19.11
C ILE A 80 3.85 -20.82 -18.15
N GLU A 81 4.51 -21.95 -17.83
CA GLU A 81 5.64 -21.99 -16.90
C GLU A 81 6.80 -21.11 -17.39
N ARG A 82 7.07 -21.08 -18.69
CA ARG A 82 8.18 -20.32 -19.27
C ARG A 82 7.86 -18.85 -19.52
N LEU A 83 6.63 -18.51 -19.94
CA LEU A 83 6.31 -17.16 -20.40
C LEU A 83 5.55 -16.30 -19.38
N SER A 84 4.57 -16.85 -18.65
CA SER A 84 3.80 -16.10 -17.65
C SER A 84 2.94 -17.03 -16.79
N SER A 85 3.30 -17.20 -15.52
CA SER A 85 2.55 -17.99 -14.54
C SER A 85 1.19 -17.39 -14.18
N GLU A 86 1.00 -16.08 -14.39
CA GLU A 86 -0.27 -15.38 -14.17
C GLU A 86 -1.38 -15.84 -15.14
N ALA A 87 -1.01 -16.46 -16.27
CA ALA A 87 -1.94 -17.02 -17.24
C ALA A 87 -2.63 -18.32 -16.78
N THR A 88 -2.33 -18.85 -15.59
CA THR A 88 -2.99 -20.05 -15.03
C THR A 88 -4.48 -19.86 -14.69
N GLY A 89 -5.23 -20.97 -14.65
CA GLY A 89 -6.63 -21.01 -14.18
C GLY A 89 -7.62 -20.18 -14.98
N SER A 90 -8.62 -19.56 -14.33
CA SER A 90 -9.63 -18.73 -15.03
C SER A 90 -9.15 -17.32 -15.37
N GLY A 91 -8.29 -16.72 -14.54
CA GLY A 91 -7.91 -15.30 -14.66
C GLY A 91 -8.79 -14.31 -13.89
N ILE A 92 -10.03 -14.69 -13.52
CA ILE A 92 -10.93 -13.84 -12.72
C ILE A 92 -10.35 -13.54 -11.33
N PRO A 93 -9.78 -14.52 -10.58
CA PRO A 93 -9.11 -14.21 -9.31
C PRO A 93 -7.97 -13.20 -9.45
N GLN A 94 -7.18 -13.31 -10.53
CA GLN A 94 -6.09 -12.39 -10.83
C GLN A 94 -6.59 -10.96 -11.08
N ILE A 95 -7.70 -10.82 -11.84
CA ILE A 95 -8.35 -9.52 -12.05
C ILE A 95 -8.85 -8.96 -10.73
N LYS A 96 -9.55 -9.77 -9.92
CA LYS A 96 -10.09 -9.34 -8.62
C LYS A 96 -8.97 -8.90 -7.68
N GLY A 97 -7.85 -9.62 -7.66
CA GLY A 97 -6.67 -9.23 -6.88
C GLY A 97 -6.02 -7.94 -7.38
N ALA A 98 -5.90 -7.74 -8.70
CA ALA A 98 -5.39 -6.50 -9.28
C ALA A 98 -6.30 -5.28 -8.98
N LEU A 99 -7.63 -5.47 -9.02
CA LEU A 99 -8.60 -4.42 -8.64
C LEU A 99 -8.56 -4.11 -7.14
N ALA A 100 -8.25 -5.10 -6.32
CA ALA A 100 -7.96 -4.96 -4.89
C ALA A 100 -6.55 -4.42 -4.58
N GLN A 101 -5.82 -3.94 -5.60
CA GLN A 101 -4.49 -3.32 -5.50
C GLN A 101 -3.35 -4.26 -5.06
N PHE A 102 -3.55 -5.58 -5.12
CA PHE A 102 -2.44 -6.52 -5.00
C PHE A 102 -1.48 -6.38 -6.20
N PRO A 103 -0.18 -6.67 -6.03
CA PRO A 103 0.85 -6.52 -7.07
C PRO A 103 0.76 -7.64 -8.14
N ILE A 104 -0.40 -7.80 -8.77
CA ILE A 104 -0.67 -8.76 -9.85
C ILE A 104 -0.56 -8.02 -11.19
N THR A 105 0.19 -8.57 -12.14
CA THR A 105 0.39 -7.89 -13.42
C THR A 105 -0.72 -8.19 -14.43
N LEU A 106 -1.21 -7.15 -15.09
CA LEU A 106 -2.20 -7.23 -16.16
C LEU A 106 -1.66 -6.45 -17.36
N ASN A 107 -0.93 -7.14 -18.24
CA ASN A 107 -0.25 -6.56 -19.39
C ASN A 107 -0.51 -7.38 -20.67
N LEU A 108 -0.06 -6.86 -21.82
CA LEU A 108 -0.27 -7.52 -23.10
C LEU A 108 0.40 -8.90 -23.20
N ARG A 109 1.53 -9.10 -22.51
CA ARG A 109 2.22 -10.40 -22.47
C ARG A 109 1.33 -11.45 -21.81
N VAL A 110 0.71 -11.14 -20.68
CA VAL A 110 -0.26 -12.03 -20.00
C VAL A 110 -1.43 -12.33 -20.94
N ALA A 111 -1.98 -11.32 -21.63
CA ALA A 111 -3.08 -11.50 -22.58
C ALA A 111 -2.73 -12.49 -23.71
N LEU A 112 -1.57 -12.35 -24.34
CA LEU A 112 -1.11 -13.23 -25.42
C LEU A 112 -0.84 -14.65 -24.93
N VAL A 113 -0.14 -14.81 -23.81
CA VAL A 113 0.12 -16.12 -23.21
C VAL A 113 -1.20 -16.79 -22.83
N LYS A 114 -2.14 -16.04 -22.25
CA LYS A 114 -3.47 -16.55 -21.88
C LYS A 114 -4.25 -17.00 -23.10
N LEU A 115 -4.20 -16.24 -24.20
CA LEU A 115 -4.87 -16.59 -25.44
C LEU A 115 -4.33 -17.90 -26.01
N VAL A 116 -3.03 -18.01 -26.23
CA VAL A 116 -2.40 -19.21 -26.82
C VAL A 116 -2.58 -20.43 -25.92
N SER A 117 -2.31 -20.28 -24.63
CA SER A 117 -2.43 -21.39 -23.68
C SER A 117 -3.88 -21.86 -23.52
N SER A 118 -4.88 -20.96 -23.57
CA SER A 118 -6.30 -21.34 -23.55
C SER A 118 -6.74 -22.06 -24.83
N ILE A 119 -6.22 -21.66 -26.00
CA ILE A 119 -6.45 -22.41 -27.25
C ILE A 119 -5.96 -23.85 -27.08
N LEU A 120 -4.72 -24.04 -26.62
CA LEU A 120 -4.14 -25.38 -26.42
C LEU A 120 -4.91 -26.20 -25.39
N SER A 121 -5.23 -25.62 -24.24
CA SER A 121 -5.95 -26.28 -23.15
C SER A 121 -7.33 -26.78 -23.57
N LEU A 122 -8.13 -25.92 -24.21
CA LEU A 122 -9.47 -26.29 -24.66
C LEU A 122 -9.44 -27.25 -25.85
N SER A 123 -8.45 -27.11 -26.73
CA SER A 123 -8.23 -28.02 -27.87
C SER A 123 -7.73 -29.39 -27.42
N ALA A 124 -7.04 -29.48 -26.27
CA ALA A 124 -6.65 -30.74 -25.64
C ALA A 124 -7.87 -31.56 -25.17
N GLY A 125 -9.05 -30.95 -25.07
CA GLY A 125 -10.26 -31.61 -24.58
C GLY A 125 -10.44 -31.56 -23.07
N LEU A 126 -9.75 -30.65 -22.38
CA LEU A 126 -10.00 -30.35 -20.98
C LEU A 126 -11.42 -29.78 -20.85
N THR A 127 -12.18 -30.25 -19.85
CA THR A 127 -13.58 -29.85 -19.61
C THR A 127 -13.66 -28.49 -18.91
N LEU A 128 -13.12 -27.47 -19.58
CA LEU A 128 -13.07 -26.08 -19.15
C LEU A 128 -13.76 -25.19 -20.21
N GLY A 129 -14.06 -23.94 -19.84
CA GLY A 129 -14.69 -22.95 -20.72
C GLY A 129 -13.74 -21.86 -21.21
N ARG A 130 -13.99 -21.32 -22.39
CA ARG A 130 -13.26 -20.13 -22.90
C ARG A 130 -13.60 -18.82 -22.20
N GLN A 131 -14.73 -18.76 -21.51
CA GLN A 131 -15.32 -17.49 -21.02
C GLN A 131 -14.51 -16.83 -19.90
N GLY A 132 -13.90 -17.61 -19.00
CA GLY A 132 -12.97 -17.05 -18.02
C GLY A 132 -11.75 -16.40 -18.68
N PRO A 133 -11.04 -17.11 -19.58
CA PRO A 133 -9.97 -16.55 -20.38
C PRO A 133 -10.34 -15.29 -21.17
N THR A 134 -11.51 -15.19 -21.81
CA THR A 134 -11.89 -13.97 -22.54
C THR A 134 -11.98 -12.76 -21.61
N VAL A 135 -12.55 -12.93 -20.41
CA VAL A 135 -12.58 -11.90 -19.36
C VAL A 135 -11.17 -11.47 -18.96
N HIS A 136 -10.26 -12.43 -18.73
CA HIS A 136 -8.89 -12.13 -18.35
C HIS A 136 -8.10 -11.42 -19.45
N ILE A 137 -8.25 -11.85 -20.70
CA ILE A 137 -7.61 -11.25 -21.86
C ILE A 137 -8.10 -9.80 -22.02
N GLY A 138 -9.41 -9.56 -21.94
CA GLY A 138 -9.97 -8.21 -22.01
C GLY A 138 -9.46 -7.29 -20.90
N ALA A 139 -9.38 -7.79 -19.67
CA ALA A 139 -8.83 -7.04 -18.53
C ALA A 139 -7.33 -6.74 -18.69
N ALA A 140 -6.55 -7.68 -19.21
CA ALA A 140 -5.11 -7.52 -19.43
C ALA A 140 -4.80 -6.54 -20.57
N ILE A 141 -5.61 -6.53 -21.63
CA ILE A 141 -5.54 -5.56 -22.73
C ILE A 141 -5.87 -4.15 -22.20
N ALA A 142 -6.97 -4.01 -21.46
CA ALA A 142 -7.33 -2.75 -20.81
C ALA A 142 -6.23 -2.28 -19.83
N GLY A 143 -5.67 -3.22 -19.05
CA GLY A 143 -4.53 -2.96 -18.15
C GLY A 143 -3.33 -2.41 -18.91
N GLN A 144 -2.97 -2.97 -20.06
CA GLN A 144 -1.90 -2.43 -20.91
C GLN A 144 -2.24 -1.04 -21.45
N MET A 145 -3.43 -0.86 -22.00
CA MET A 145 -3.86 0.40 -22.63
C MET A 145 -3.92 1.55 -21.63
N SER A 146 -4.33 1.27 -20.39
CA SER A 146 -4.39 2.26 -19.31
C SER A 146 -3.02 2.84 -18.92
N HIS A 147 -1.90 2.22 -19.32
CA HIS A 147 -0.56 2.79 -19.15
C HIS A 147 -0.17 3.75 -20.29
N TRP A 148 -0.80 3.65 -21.46
CA TRP A 148 -0.50 4.53 -22.60
C TRP A 148 -1.02 5.95 -22.37
N VAL A 149 -2.03 6.11 -21.52
CA VAL A 149 -2.56 7.41 -21.10
C VAL A 149 -2.35 7.57 -19.59
N PRO A 150 -1.68 8.64 -19.12
CA PRO A 150 -1.52 8.90 -17.69
C PRO A 150 -2.87 9.23 -17.04
N THR A 151 -3.46 8.23 -16.39
CA THR A 151 -4.79 8.29 -15.76
C THR A 151 -4.70 8.05 -14.25
N SER A 152 -5.75 8.39 -13.50
CA SER A 152 -5.78 8.12 -12.05
C SER A 152 -5.87 6.60 -11.79
N PRO A 153 -5.41 6.11 -10.62
CA PRO A 153 -5.57 4.71 -10.24
C PRO A 153 -7.03 4.23 -10.31
N ASP A 154 -7.98 5.08 -9.93
CA ASP A 154 -9.41 4.79 -10.05
C ASP A 154 -9.83 4.60 -11.50
N HIS A 155 -9.51 5.54 -12.38
CA HIS A 155 -9.81 5.41 -13.81
C HIS A 155 -9.23 4.12 -14.39
N ARG A 156 -7.99 3.78 -14.03
CA ARG A 156 -7.35 2.53 -14.46
C ARG A 156 -8.08 1.29 -13.96
N ARG A 157 -8.52 1.25 -12.70
CA ARG A 157 -9.36 0.16 -12.17
C ARG A 157 -10.67 0.03 -12.96
N GLN A 158 -11.31 1.15 -13.27
CA GLN A 158 -12.56 1.18 -14.04
C GLN A 158 -12.35 0.68 -15.48
N MET A 159 -11.27 1.07 -16.14
CA MET A 159 -10.93 0.58 -17.49
C MET A 159 -10.62 -0.91 -17.50
N ILE A 160 -9.86 -1.41 -16.52
CA ILE A 160 -9.58 -2.85 -16.38
C ILE A 160 -10.88 -3.64 -16.21
N ALA A 161 -11.78 -3.16 -15.35
CA ALA A 161 -13.08 -3.79 -15.14
C ALA A 161 -13.97 -3.70 -16.40
N ALA A 162 -13.97 -2.57 -17.11
CA ALA A 162 -14.68 -2.42 -18.39
C ALA A 162 -14.15 -3.40 -19.46
N GLY A 163 -12.83 -3.61 -19.53
CA GLY A 163 -12.22 -4.63 -20.40
C GLY A 163 -12.58 -6.06 -20.00
N ALA A 164 -12.66 -6.35 -18.71
CA ALA A 164 -13.15 -7.62 -18.20
C ALA A 164 -14.62 -7.87 -18.60
N GLY A 165 -15.48 -6.86 -18.44
CA GLY A 165 -16.89 -6.88 -18.88
C GLY A 165 -17.02 -7.07 -20.39
N ALA A 166 -16.20 -6.38 -21.19
CA ALA A 166 -16.12 -6.56 -22.63
C ALA A 166 -15.72 -7.98 -23.03
N GLY A 167 -14.74 -8.57 -22.34
CA GLY A 167 -14.34 -9.95 -22.53
C GLY A 167 -15.45 -10.96 -22.19
N LEU A 168 -16.24 -10.69 -21.14
CA LEU A 168 -17.40 -11.52 -20.79
C LEU A 168 -18.49 -11.41 -21.85
N ALA A 169 -18.84 -10.17 -22.21
CA ALA A 169 -19.89 -9.85 -23.17
C ALA A 169 -19.59 -10.45 -24.54
N ALA A 170 -18.36 -10.30 -25.04
CA ALA A 170 -17.90 -10.94 -26.27
C ALA A 170 -17.89 -12.47 -26.16
N GLY A 171 -17.60 -12.99 -24.97
CA GLY A 171 -17.60 -14.41 -24.68
C GLY A 171 -18.98 -15.07 -24.86
N PHE A 172 -20.01 -14.46 -24.28
CA PHE A 172 -21.38 -14.95 -24.26
C PHE A 172 -22.29 -14.37 -25.35
N ASN A 173 -21.82 -13.38 -26.11
CA ASN A 173 -22.66 -12.50 -26.92
C ASN A 173 -23.75 -11.80 -26.09
N ALA A 174 -23.41 -11.44 -24.85
CA ALA A 174 -24.35 -11.02 -23.80
C ALA A 174 -23.87 -9.70 -23.15
N PRO A 175 -24.21 -8.53 -23.72
CA PRO A 175 -23.71 -7.24 -23.23
C PRO A 175 -24.23 -6.85 -21.84
N LEU A 176 -25.51 -7.11 -21.51
CA LEU A 176 -26.06 -6.80 -20.18
C LEU A 176 -25.40 -7.68 -19.12
N ALA A 177 -25.14 -8.95 -19.43
CA ALA A 177 -24.38 -9.83 -18.54
C ALA A 177 -22.96 -9.30 -18.25
N GLY A 178 -22.28 -8.75 -19.26
CA GLY A 178 -20.96 -8.12 -19.10
C GLY A 178 -20.97 -6.97 -18.10
N ILE A 179 -21.99 -6.11 -18.17
CA ILE A 179 -22.16 -4.95 -17.29
C ILE A 179 -22.44 -5.41 -15.86
N LEU A 180 -23.39 -6.32 -15.69
CA LEU A 180 -23.79 -6.81 -14.36
C LEU A 180 -22.67 -7.58 -13.69
N PHE A 181 -21.86 -8.34 -14.44
CA PHE A 181 -20.68 -9.00 -13.89
C PHE A 181 -19.67 -8.01 -13.31
N VAL A 182 -19.44 -6.87 -13.98
CA VAL A 182 -18.55 -5.82 -13.47
C VAL A 182 -19.08 -5.26 -12.15
N VAL A 183 -20.39 -5.02 -12.06
CA VAL A 183 -21.04 -4.44 -10.89
C VAL A 183 -21.14 -5.46 -9.74
N GLU A 184 -21.59 -6.68 -10.01
CA GLU A 184 -21.92 -7.69 -9.01
C GLU A 184 -20.68 -8.44 -8.50
N GLU A 185 -19.73 -8.78 -9.38
CA GLU A 185 -18.57 -9.62 -9.03
C GLU A 185 -17.23 -8.88 -8.97
N LEU A 186 -16.96 -7.87 -9.81
CA LEU A 186 -15.63 -7.25 -9.91
C LEU A 186 -15.42 -6.01 -9.04
N LEU A 187 -16.25 -4.98 -9.16
CA LEU A 187 -16.03 -3.67 -8.54
C LEU A 187 -16.99 -3.34 -7.40
N ARG A 188 -18.24 -3.82 -7.44
CA ARG A 188 -19.30 -3.41 -6.49
C ARG A 188 -19.44 -1.88 -6.35
N ASP A 189 -19.10 -1.15 -7.41
CA ASP A 189 -19.16 0.31 -7.49
C ASP A 189 -20.10 0.74 -8.62
N LEU A 190 -21.09 1.56 -8.25
CA LEU A 190 -22.13 2.09 -9.13
C LEU A 190 -21.85 3.51 -9.64
N SER A 191 -20.59 3.97 -9.61
CA SER A 191 -20.26 5.29 -10.16
C SER A 191 -20.73 5.49 -11.61
N ASN A 192 -21.14 6.72 -11.96
CA ASN A 192 -21.59 7.03 -13.32
C ASN A 192 -20.51 6.77 -14.39
N LEU A 193 -19.24 6.82 -14.02
CA LEU A 193 -18.13 6.56 -14.93
C LEU A 193 -17.91 5.05 -15.14
N THR A 194 -17.87 4.24 -14.06
CA THR A 194 -17.78 2.77 -14.15
C THR A 194 -18.88 2.20 -15.01
N LEU A 195 -20.13 2.57 -14.73
CA LEU A 195 -21.28 2.06 -15.45
C LEU A 195 -21.23 2.47 -16.93
N GLY A 196 -20.96 3.75 -17.22
CA GLY A 196 -20.89 4.25 -18.59
C GLY A 196 -19.81 3.57 -19.44
N THR A 197 -18.62 3.36 -18.88
CA THR A 197 -17.51 2.74 -19.61
C THR A 197 -17.68 1.22 -19.74
N ALA A 198 -18.24 0.57 -18.71
CA ALA A 198 -18.56 -0.86 -18.76
C ALA A 198 -19.67 -1.15 -19.79
N ILE A 199 -20.72 -0.32 -19.86
CA ILE A 199 -21.77 -0.42 -20.88
C ILE A 199 -21.17 -0.36 -22.27
N LEU A 200 -20.39 0.68 -22.54
CA LEU A 200 -19.86 0.93 -23.87
C LEU A 200 -18.88 -0.16 -24.34
N ALA A 201 -17.95 -0.54 -23.47
CA ALA A 201 -16.98 -1.59 -23.79
C ALA A 201 -17.66 -2.96 -23.96
N SER A 202 -18.64 -3.30 -23.11
CA SER A 202 -19.41 -4.55 -23.18
C SER A 202 -20.25 -4.63 -24.43
N PHE A 203 -20.95 -3.55 -24.77
CA PHE A 203 -21.74 -3.45 -25.99
C PHE A 203 -20.88 -3.64 -27.24
N ILE A 204 -19.76 -2.91 -27.34
CA ILE A 204 -18.88 -3.00 -28.51
C ILE A 204 -18.24 -4.39 -28.60
N GLY A 205 -17.76 -4.96 -27.48
CA GLY A 205 -17.21 -6.31 -27.45
C GLY A 205 -18.21 -7.35 -27.92
N ALA A 206 -19.46 -7.29 -27.46
CA ALA A 206 -20.53 -8.17 -27.90
C ALA A 206 -20.87 -7.99 -29.39
N VAL A 207 -20.98 -6.74 -29.87
CA VAL A 207 -21.27 -6.44 -31.29
C VAL A 207 -20.18 -6.98 -32.19
N VAL A 208 -18.90 -6.74 -31.87
CA VAL A 208 -17.75 -7.26 -32.63
C VAL A 208 -17.76 -8.78 -32.64
N SER A 209 -18.03 -9.42 -31.50
CA SER A 209 -18.14 -10.87 -31.42
C SER A 209 -19.29 -11.43 -32.24
N ARG A 210 -20.44 -10.75 -32.28
CA ARG A 210 -21.61 -11.15 -33.07
C ARG A 210 -21.39 -10.99 -34.57
N LEU A 211 -20.74 -9.90 -35.00
CA LEU A 211 -20.48 -9.62 -36.41
C LEU A 211 -19.39 -10.52 -37.01
N LEU A 212 -18.28 -10.72 -36.28
CA LEU A 212 -17.10 -11.43 -36.80
C LEU A 212 -17.02 -12.90 -36.33
N GLY A 213 -17.64 -13.23 -35.20
CA GLY A 213 -17.59 -14.56 -34.61
C GLY A 213 -18.55 -15.58 -35.22
N GLY A 214 -19.22 -15.22 -36.33
CA GLY A 214 -20.21 -16.04 -37.04
C GLY A 214 -21.49 -16.31 -36.23
N ARG A 215 -22.60 -16.55 -36.92
CA ARG A 215 -23.92 -16.94 -36.38
C ARG A 215 -23.89 -18.34 -35.73
N SER A 216 -23.13 -18.51 -34.66
CA SER A 216 -23.05 -19.79 -33.91
C SER A 216 -23.96 -19.82 -32.69
N LEU A 217 -24.87 -18.85 -32.59
CA LEU A 217 -25.97 -18.81 -31.63
C LEU A 217 -27.27 -18.40 -32.32
N ASP A 218 -27.38 -18.64 -33.63
CA ASP A 218 -28.65 -19.17 -34.13
C ASP A 218 -28.60 -20.66 -33.72
N LEU A 219 -28.65 -21.01 -32.42
CA LEU A 219 -29.83 -21.73 -31.96
C LEU A 219 -30.96 -21.43 -32.94
N ASN A 220 -31.15 -22.32 -33.91
CA ASN A 220 -32.39 -22.41 -34.63
C ASN A 220 -33.47 -22.74 -33.59
N LEU A 221 -33.84 -21.74 -32.77
CA LEU A 221 -35.07 -21.65 -31.97
C LEU A 221 -36.27 -21.50 -32.91
N GLN A 222 -36.12 -21.77 -34.21
CA GLN A 222 -37.22 -22.17 -35.08
C GLN A 222 -37.90 -23.48 -34.58
N LEU A 223 -37.33 -24.17 -33.58
CA LEU A 223 -37.99 -25.26 -32.85
C LEU A 223 -38.63 -24.83 -31.51
N THR A 224 -38.57 -23.55 -31.12
CA THR A 224 -39.13 -23.05 -29.84
C THR A 224 -40.36 -22.16 -30.05
N ASP A 225 -41.16 -22.48 -31.07
CA ASP A 225 -42.60 -22.15 -31.10
C ASP A 225 -43.40 -22.98 -30.07
N LEU A 226 -42.73 -23.87 -29.31
CA LEU A 226 -43.27 -24.44 -28.07
C LEU A 226 -43.20 -23.39 -26.97
N SER A 227 -44.32 -22.68 -26.79
CA SER A 227 -44.58 -21.71 -25.73
C SER A 227 -44.10 -22.23 -24.37
N SER A 228 -43.00 -21.67 -23.87
CA SER A 228 -42.49 -21.79 -22.51
C SER A 228 -43.47 -21.12 -21.53
N GLY A 229 -44.60 -21.77 -21.27
CA GLY A 229 -45.56 -21.30 -20.28
C GLY A 229 -45.02 -21.52 -18.88
N PHE A 230 -44.82 -20.46 -18.10
CA PHE A 230 -44.62 -20.58 -16.66
C PHE A 230 -45.97 -20.81 -15.97
N SER A 231 -46.09 -21.89 -15.23
CA SER A 231 -47.30 -22.21 -14.46
C SER A 231 -47.01 -22.26 -12.95
N ALA A 232 -47.99 -21.83 -12.13
CA ALA A 232 -47.85 -21.83 -10.68
C ALA A 232 -47.50 -23.22 -10.06
N PRO A 233 -48.01 -24.35 -10.57
CA PRO A 233 -47.64 -25.69 -10.09
C PRO A 233 -46.17 -26.06 -10.27
N GLU A 234 -45.41 -25.36 -11.13
CA GLU A 234 -43.99 -25.62 -11.35
C GLU A 234 -43.09 -24.96 -10.30
N ILE A 235 -43.60 -23.97 -9.53
CA ILE A 235 -42.82 -23.23 -8.54
C ILE A 235 -42.08 -24.14 -7.55
N PRO A 236 -42.72 -25.17 -6.93
CA PRO A 236 -42.02 -26.08 -6.02
C PRO A 236 -40.85 -26.82 -6.68
N PHE A 237 -40.95 -27.16 -7.96
CA PHE A 237 -39.89 -27.85 -8.71
C PHE A 237 -38.75 -26.90 -9.06
N TYR A 238 -39.01 -25.62 -9.37
CA TYR A 238 -37.95 -24.63 -9.51
C TYR A 238 -37.23 -24.32 -8.20
N VAL A 239 -37.95 -24.32 -7.07
CA VAL A 239 -37.35 -24.23 -5.73
C VAL A 239 -36.50 -25.46 -5.44
N LEU A 240 -37.02 -26.67 -5.72
CA LEU A 240 -36.26 -27.91 -5.57
C LEU A 240 -34.99 -27.92 -6.43
N LEU A 241 -35.10 -27.51 -7.70
CA LEU A 241 -33.96 -27.34 -8.60
C LEU A 241 -32.93 -26.39 -8.00
N GLY A 242 -33.37 -25.25 -7.48
CA GLY A 242 -32.48 -24.30 -6.82
C GLY A 242 -31.81 -24.88 -5.59
N VAL A 243 -32.52 -25.63 -4.73
CA VAL A 243 -31.93 -26.31 -3.57
C VAL A 243 -30.88 -27.33 -4.00
N LEU A 244 -31.18 -28.18 -4.98
CA LEU A 244 -30.24 -29.17 -5.50
C LEU A 244 -29.02 -28.51 -6.15
N ALA A 245 -29.23 -27.46 -6.95
CA ALA A 245 -28.16 -26.69 -7.57
C ALA A 245 -27.27 -26.00 -6.52
N GLY A 246 -27.85 -25.49 -5.44
CA GLY A 246 -27.14 -24.90 -4.32
C GLY A 246 -26.26 -25.91 -3.58
N LEU A 247 -26.81 -27.09 -3.27
CA LEU A 247 -26.08 -28.18 -2.60
C LEU A 247 -24.93 -28.70 -3.47
N LEU A 248 -25.24 -29.08 -4.72
CA LEU A 248 -24.25 -29.64 -5.64
C LEU A 248 -23.23 -28.59 -6.10
N GLY A 249 -23.61 -27.32 -6.22
CA GLY A 249 -22.69 -26.21 -6.49
C GLY A 249 -21.73 -25.94 -5.33
N ALA A 250 -22.20 -26.03 -4.08
CA ALA A 250 -21.33 -25.97 -2.90
C ALA A 250 -20.35 -27.15 -2.84
N LEU A 251 -20.83 -28.37 -3.11
CA LEU A 251 -19.99 -29.57 -3.23
C LEU A 251 -18.95 -29.42 -4.36
N PHE A 252 -19.35 -28.88 -5.50
CA PHE A 252 -18.46 -28.60 -6.63
C PHE A 252 -17.34 -27.63 -6.24
N ASN A 253 -17.67 -26.53 -5.56
CA ASN A 253 -16.68 -25.57 -5.08
C ASN A 253 -15.69 -26.20 -4.10
N GLN A 254 -16.17 -27.02 -3.15
CA GLN A 254 -15.29 -27.74 -2.22
C GLN A 254 -14.41 -28.76 -2.95
N GLY A 255 -14.98 -29.53 -3.88
CA GLY A 255 -14.24 -30.47 -4.72
C GLY A 255 -13.17 -29.79 -5.57
N LEU A 256 -13.42 -28.57 -6.04
CA LEU A 256 -12.46 -27.78 -6.81
C LEU A 256 -11.26 -27.38 -5.97
N LEU A 257 -11.51 -26.88 -4.76
CA LEU A 257 -10.47 -26.51 -3.81
C LEU A 257 -9.68 -27.76 -3.38
N ALA A 258 -10.36 -28.87 -3.09
CA ALA A 258 -9.72 -30.14 -2.77
C ALA A 258 -8.82 -30.64 -3.91
N SER A 259 -9.30 -30.56 -5.16
CA SER A 259 -8.51 -30.91 -6.34
C SER A 259 -7.24 -30.07 -6.46
N LEU A 260 -7.33 -28.74 -6.27
CA LEU A 260 -6.15 -27.85 -6.26
C LEU A 260 -5.14 -28.27 -5.19
N THR A 261 -5.59 -28.49 -3.95
CA THR A 261 -4.70 -28.94 -2.86
C THR A 261 -4.08 -30.31 -3.11
N LEU A 262 -4.81 -31.22 -3.79
CA LEU A 262 -4.29 -32.52 -4.17
C LEU A 262 -3.14 -32.38 -5.18
N TYR A 263 -3.32 -31.57 -6.23
CA TYR A 263 -2.28 -31.31 -7.21
C TYR A 263 -1.05 -30.60 -6.60
N GLU A 264 -1.26 -29.73 -5.62
CA GLU A 264 -0.17 -29.14 -4.83
C GLU A 264 0.63 -30.19 -4.07
N ARG A 265 -0.03 -31.15 -3.41
CA ARG A 265 0.62 -32.26 -2.68
C ARG A 265 1.40 -33.21 -3.58
N LEU A 266 0.99 -33.37 -4.83
CA LEU A 266 1.65 -34.27 -5.79
C LEU A 266 3.00 -33.72 -6.29
N ASN A 267 3.38 -32.47 -5.98
CA ASN A 267 4.66 -31.85 -6.35
C ASN A 267 5.07 -31.96 -7.84
N LEU A 268 4.12 -32.20 -8.75
CA LEU A 268 4.39 -32.30 -10.18
C LEU A 268 4.68 -30.92 -10.79
N ARG A 269 5.45 -30.86 -11.88
CA ARG A 269 5.62 -29.61 -12.66
C ARG A 269 4.34 -29.28 -13.45
N LEU A 270 4.10 -28.00 -13.72
CA LEU A 270 2.88 -27.52 -14.39
C LEU A 270 2.59 -28.21 -15.75
N PRO A 271 3.56 -28.44 -16.65
CA PRO A 271 3.36 -29.19 -17.90
C PRO A 271 2.79 -30.58 -17.64
N ILE A 272 3.37 -31.31 -16.69
CA ILE A 272 2.98 -32.69 -16.38
C ILE A 272 1.57 -32.71 -15.78
N ARG A 273 1.23 -31.76 -14.89
CA ARG A 273 -0.12 -31.66 -14.31
C ARG A 273 -1.18 -31.50 -15.39
N ILE A 274 -0.98 -30.54 -16.30
CA ILE A 274 -1.93 -30.23 -17.37
C ILE A 274 -1.99 -31.35 -18.40
N GLY A 275 -0.84 -31.94 -18.77
CA GLY A 275 -0.76 -33.09 -19.66
C GLY A 275 -1.49 -34.31 -19.13
N LEU A 276 -1.28 -34.68 -17.87
CA LEU A 276 -1.98 -35.80 -17.22
C LEU A 276 -3.49 -35.55 -17.12
N ALA A 277 -3.91 -34.32 -16.79
CA ALA A 277 -5.33 -33.97 -16.80
C ALA A 277 -5.94 -34.11 -18.20
N GLY A 278 -5.25 -33.66 -19.24
CA GLY A 278 -5.68 -33.82 -20.63
C GLY A 278 -5.79 -35.29 -21.05
N MET A 279 -4.83 -36.12 -20.63
CA MET A 279 -4.87 -37.57 -20.85
C MET A 279 -6.08 -38.22 -20.16
N ILE A 280 -6.32 -37.90 -18.88
CA ILE A 280 -7.45 -38.43 -18.10
C ILE A 280 -8.78 -38.01 -18.76
N CYS A 281 -8.93 -36.74 -19.13
CA CYS A 281 -10.10 -36.25 -19.87
C CYS A 281 -10.28 -37.01 -21.18
N GLY A 282 -9.21 -37.18 -21.96
CA GLY A 282 -9.23 -37.93 -23.21
C GLY A 282 -9.67 -39.39 -23.02
N CYS A 283 -9.19 -40.06 -21.97
CA CYS A 283 -9.55 -41.45 -21.68
C CYS A 283 -11.02 -41.60 -21.32
N VAL A 284 -11.52 -40.76 -20.41
CA VAL A 284 -12.92 -40.81 -19.98
C VAL A 284 -13.85 -40.43 -21.12
N VAL A 285 -13.54 -39.37 -21.88
CA VAL A 285 -14.36 -38.94 -23.02
C VAL A 285 -14.35 -39.96 -24.16
N ALA A 286 -13.26 -40.72 -24.34
CA ALA A 286 -13.21 -41.79 -25.33
C ALA A 286 -14.18 -42.95 -25.03
N LEU A 287 -14.47 -43.20 -23.75
CA LEU A 287 -15.44 -44.22 -23.29
C LEU A 287 -16.89 -43.73 -23.37
N LEU A 288 -17.11 -42.41 -23.48
CA LEU A 288 -18.43 -41.81 -23.57
C LEU A 288 -18.93 -41.77 -25.04
N PRO A 289 -20.24 -41.65 -25.26
CA PRO A 289 -20.81 -41.57 -26.60
C PRO A 289 -20.28 -40.40 -27.43
N ILE A 290 -20.40 -40.48 -28.75
CA ILE A 290 -19.71 -39.57 -29.67
C ILE A 290 -20.05 -38.09 -29.45
N SER A 291 -21.27 -37.81 -28.97
CA SER A 291 -21.75 -36.47 -28.62
C SER A 291 -20.95 -35.79 -27.49
N PHE A 292 -20.20 -36.56 -26.69
CA PHE A 292 -19.32 -36.06 -25.61
C PHE A 292 -17.94 -35.63 -26.09
N ARG A 293 -17.55 -36.04 -27.30
CA ARG A 293 -16.22 -35.73 -27.83
C ARG A 293 -16.08 -34.25 -28.15
N ASP A 294 -17.18 -33.59 -28.49
CA ASP A 294 -17.26 -32.14 -28.62
C ASP A 294 -17.62 -31.46 -27.29
N ASN A 295 -16.94 -30.35 -27.00
CA ASN A 295 -17.11 -29.56 -25.78
C ASN A 295 -18.47 -28.84 -25.70
N ASN A 296 -19.14 -28.64 -26.85
CA ASN A 296 -20.46 -28.02 -26.93
C ASN A 296 -21.60 -29.05 -27.08
N GLY A 297 -21.31 -30.23 -27.64
CA GLY A 297 -22.32 -31.22 -28.06
C GLY A 297 -23.25 -31.68 -26.94
N LEU A 298 -22.76 -31.85 -25.71
CA LEU A 298 -23.61 -32.23 -24.57
C LEU A 298 -24.66 -31.16 -24.26
N ARG A 299 -24.29 -29.88 -24.27
CA ARG A 299 -25.23 -28.79 -24.00
C ARG A 299 -26.32 -28.74 -25.06
N GLU A 300 -25.92 -28.81 -26.32
CA GLU A 300 -26.84 -28.74 -27.45
C GLU A 300 -27.84 -29.91 -27.41
N LEU A 301 -27.35 -31.14 -27.15
CA LEU A 301 -28.19 -32.33 -27.02
C LEU A 301 -29.19 -32.26 -25.84
N LEU A 302 -28.82 -31.64 -24.73
CA LEU A 302 -29.75 -31.43 -23.61
C LEU A 302 -30.84 -30.43 -23.96
N LEU A 303 -30.53 -29.44 -24.80
CA LEU A 303 -31.48 -28.41 -25.23
C LEU A 303 -32.41 -28.88 -26.35
N THR A 304 -32.05 -29.91 -27.13
CA THR A 304 -32.98 -30.54 -28.09
C THR A 304 -34.07 -31.36 -27.40
N GLY A 305 -33.89 -31.72 -26.12
CA GLY A 305 -34.88 -32.46 -25.35
C GLY A 305 -34.85 -33.97 -25.53
N GLU A 306 -33.98 -34.49 -26.41
CA GLU A 306 -33.95 -35.90 -26.83
C GLU A 306 -33.08 -36.81 -25.95
N ALA A 307 -32.41 -36.26 -24.92
CA ALA A 307 -31.47 -36.99 -24.08
C ALA A 307 -32.16 -37.93 -23.06
N SER A 308 -31.71 -39.18 -22.93
CA SER A 308 -32.25 -40.06 -21.87
C SER A 308 -31.77 -39.64 -20.48
N TRP A 309 -32.59 -39.87 -19.44
CA TRP A 309 -32.23 -39.51 -18.06
C TRP A 309 -31.01 -40.29 -17.53
N GLN A 310 -30.82 -41.55 -17.94
CA GLN A 310 -29.65 -42.33 -17.57
C GLN A 310 -28.39 -41.73 -18.19
N PHE A 311 -28.46 -41.38 -19.47
CA PHE A 311 -27.37 -40.76 -20.19
C PHE A 311 -27.00 -39.41 -19.56
N THR A 312 -27.99 -38.55 -19.26
CA THR A 312 -27.79 -37.26 -18.61
C THR A 312 -27.21 -37.38 -17.19
N SER A 313 -27.51 -38.46 -16.47
CA SER A 313 -26.94 -38.70 -15.14
C SER A 313 -25.45 -39.09 -15.20
N VAL A 314 -25.08 -40.00 -16.10
CA VAL A 314 -23.68 -40.40 -16.34
C VAL A 314 -22.88 -39.19 -16.86
N ALA A 315 -23.46 -38.46 -17.79
CA ALA A 315 -22.98 -37.19 -18.31
C ALA A 315 -22.63 -36.21 -17.20
N PHE A 316 -23.58 -35.94 -16.30
CA PHE A 316 -23.41 -35.02 -15.19
C PHE A 316 -22.22 -35.43 -14.31
N VAL A 317 -22.17 -36.69 -13.87
CA VAL A 317 -21.10 -37.19 -12.98
C VAL A 317 -19.73 -37.12 -13.67
N ALA A 318 -19.64 -37.57 -14.92
CA ALA A 318 -18.40 -37.54 -15.67
C ALA A 318 -17.90 -36.10 -15.86
N TYR A 319 -18.77 -35.18 -16.29
CA TYR A 319 -18.40 -33.78 -16.51
C TYR A 319 -18.01 -33.09 -15.19
N PHE A 320 -18.72 -33.39 -14.10
CA PHE A 320 -18.43 -32.88 -12.76
C PHE A 320 -17.00 -33.26 -12.36
N ILE A 321 -16.66 -34.55 -12.39
CA ILE A 321 -15.32 -35.05 -12.01
C ILE A 321 -14.23 -34.52 -12.95
N LEU A 322 -14.46 -34.58 -14.27
CA LEU A 322 -13.48 -34.13 -15.24
C LEU A 322 -13.17 -32.64 -15.10
N THR A 323 -14.15 -31.80 -14.77
CA THR A 323 -13.90 -30.37 -14.55
C THR A 323 -13.09 -30.13 -13.27
N LEU A 324 -13.29 -30.93 -12.20
CA LEU A 324 -12.44 -30.86 -11.01
C LEU A 324 -10.98 -31.22 -11.34
N VAL A 325 -10.75 -32.29 -12.09
CA VAL A 325 -9.42 -32.73 -12.56
C VAL A 325 -8.78 -31.65 -13.44
N SER A 326 -9.54 -31.16 -14.43
CA SER A 326 -9.06 -30.17 -15.40
C SER A 326 -8.66 -28.85 -14.72
N TYR A 327 -9.51 -28.31 -13.86
CA TYR A 327 -9.25 -27.03 -13.20
C TYR A 327 -8.15 -27.16 -12.13
N GLY A 328 -8.15 -28.26 -11.37
CA GLY A 328 -7.14 -28.55 -10.35
C GLY A 328 -5.71 -28.63 -10.90
N SER A 329 -5.56 -29.05 -12.16
CA SER A 329 -4.27 -29.11 -12.84
C SER A 329 -3.58 -27.74 -13.03
N GLY A 330 -4.32 -26.64 -12.87
CA GLY A 330 -3.85 -25.27 -13.13
C GLY A 330 -4.00 -24.82 -14.58
N ALA A 331 -4.57 -25.66 -15.45
CA ALA A 331 -4.80 -25.36 -16.85
C ALA A 331 -5.59 -24.06 -17.07
N PRO A 332 -5.27 -23.30 -18.12
CA PRO A 332 -5.97 -22.07 -18.44
C PRO A 332 -7.38 -22.43 -18.95
N GLY A 333 -8.40 -21.95 -18.24
CA GLY A 333 -9.79 -22.23 -18.55
C GLY A 333 -10.73 -21.70 -17.47
N GLY A 334 -11.94 -21.34 -17.90
CA GLY A 334 -12.99 -20.78 -17.07
C GLY A 334 -14.00 -21.83 -16.61
N LEU A 335 -14.66 -21.56 -15.50
CA LEU A 335 -15.67 -22.46 -14.91
C LEU A 335 -17.09 -22.17 -15.37
N PHE A 336 -17.30 -21.08 -16.12
CA PHE A 336 -18.64 -20.65 -16.52
C PHE A 336 -19.31 -21.68 -17.44
N HIS A 337 -18.63 -22.16 -18.49
CA HIS A 337 -19.23 -23.15 -19.40
C HIS A 337 -19.53 -24.48 -18.70
N PRO A 338 -18.60 -25.11 -17.96
CA PRO A 338 -18.92 -26.34 -17.23
C PRO A 338 -20.06 -26.20 -16.22
N SER A 339 -20.14 -25.08 -15.49
CA SER A 339 -21.23 -24.85 -14.54
C SER A 339 -22.58 -24.66 -15.23
N LEU A 340 -22.62 -23.98 -16.38
CA LEU A 340 -23.84 -23.91 -17.19
C LEU A 340 -24.24 -25.30 -17.72
N VAL A 341 -23.31 -26.11 -18.22
CA VAL A 341 -23.58 -27.47 -18.71
C VAL A 341 -24.09 -28.39 -17.60
N LEU A 342 -23.42 -28.39 -16.44
CA LEU A 342 -23.85 -29.16 -15.27
C LEU A 342 -25.22 -28.70 -14.77
N GLY A 343 -25.46 -27.39 -14.78
CA GLY A 343 -26.76 -26.81 -14.48
C GLY A 343 -27.83 -27.26 -15.46
N ALA A 344 -27.55 -27.25 -16.77
CA ALA A 344 -28.47 -27.73 -17.80
C ALA A 344 -28.83 -29.21 -17.59
N ALA A 345 -27.84 -30.05 -17.30
CA ALA A 345 -28.05 -31.47 -17.03
C ALA A 345 -28.89 -31.69 -15.76
N LEU A 346 -28.58 -30.99 -14.66
CA LEU A 346 -29.35 -31.07 -13.42
C LEU A 346 -30.80 -30.59 -13.61
N GLY A 347 -30.96 -29.46 -14.29
CA GLY A 347 -32.27 -28.91 -14.65
C GLY A 347 -33.07 -29.87 -15.52
N TYR A 348 -32.44 -30.44 -16.55
CA TYR A 348 -33.07 -31.43 -17.41
C TYR A 348 -33.57 -32.66 -16.61
N LEU A 349 -32.76 -33.18 -15.68
CA LEU A 349 -33.16 -34.30 -14.82
C LEU A 349 -34.36 -33.96 -13.93
N VAL A 350 -34.38 -32.76 -13.35
CA VAL A 350 -35.54 -32.29 -12.56
C VAL A 350 -36.77 -32.11 -13.45
N GLY A 351 -36.60 -31.58 -14.66
CA GLY A 351 -37.67 -31.39 -15.64
C GLY A 351 -38.27 -32.72 -16.12
N VAL A 352 -37.44 -33.74 -16.37
CA VAL A 352 -37.90 -35.10 -16.69
C VAL A 352 -38.64 -35.73 -15.50
N ALA A 353 -38.13 -35.55 -14.28
CA ALA A 353 -38.83 -36.04 -13.08
C ALA A 353 -40.20 -35.36 -12.92
N GLN A 354 -40.27 -34.05 -13.16
CA GLN A 354 -41.50 -33.27 -13.06
C GLN A 354 -42.50 -33.63 -14.17
N SER A 355 -42.05 -33.85 -15.40
CA SER A 355 -42.92 -34.27 -16.50
C SER A 355 -43.52 -35.66 -16.23
N HIS A 356 -42.76 -36.58 -15.63
CA HIS A 356 -43.29 -37.88 -15.20
C HIS A 356 -44.29 -37.79 -14.03
N LEU A 357 -44.12 -36.84 -13.11
CA LEU A 357 -44.96 -36.70 -11.92
C LEU A 357 -46.27 -35.93 -12.17
N LEU A 358 -46.20 -34.83 -12.92
CA LEU A 358 -47.32 -33.91 -13.11
C LEU A 358 -47.90 -33.94 -14.53
N GLY A 359 -47.18 -34.48 -15.51
CA GLY A 359 -47.59 -34.43 -16.93
C GLY A 359 -47.62 -33.02 -17.53
N VAL A 360 -47.03 -32.04 -16.84
CA VAL A 360 -46.94 -30.63 -17.25
C VAL A 360 -45.45 -30.27 -17.34
N GLY A 361 -45.06 -29.24 -18.09
CA GLY A 361 -43.71 -28.69 -18.09
C GLY A 361 -42.76 -29.29 -19.14
N LEU A 362 -41.91 -28.44 -19.70
CA LEU A 362 -40.92 -28.78 -20.73
C LEU A 362 -39.55 -29.00 -20.06
N PRO A 363 -38.91 -30.19 -20.19
CA PRO A 363 -37.58 -30.44 -19.61
C PRO A 363 -36.52 -29.42 -20.04
N THR A 364 -36.67 -28.83 -21.22
CA THR A 364 -35.80 -27.77 -21.75
C THR A 364 -35.88 -26.47 -20.95
N SER A 365 -37.07 -26.07 -20.47
CA SER A 365 -37.25 -24.90 -19.59
C SER A 365 -36.52 -25.08 -18.26
N TYR A 366 -36.60 -26.27 -17.68
CA TYR A 366 -35.85 -26.60 -16.47
C TYR A 366 -34.35 -26.68 -16.72
N ALA A 367 -33.90 -27.18 -17.88
CA ALA A 367 -32.49 -27.16 -18.25
C ALA A 367 -31.95 -25.71 -18.29
N LEU A 368 -32.69 -24.77 -18.89
CA LEU A 368 -32.33 -23.35 -18.93
C LEU A 368 -32.32 -22.73 -17.52
N ALA A 369 -33.32 -23.00 -16.68
CA ALA A 369 -33.33 -22.57 -15.28
C ALA A 369 -32.16 -23.19 -14.48
N GLY A 370 -31.83 -24.44 -14.79
CA GLY A 370 -30.72 -25.20 -14.23
C GLY A 370 -29.36 -24.57 -14.52
N MET A 371 -29.15 -24.12 -15.76
CA MET A 371 -27.94 -23.39 -16.17
C MET A 371 -27.67 -22.20 -15.23
N GLY A 372 -28.67 -21.34 -15.05
CA GLY A 372 -28.56 -20.15 -14.20
C GLY A 372 -28.36 -20.52 -12.73
N SER A 373 -29.14 -21.47 -12.21
CA SER A 373 -29.12 -21.83 -10.80
C SER A 373 -27.80 -22.47 -10.35
N PHE A 374 -27.23 -23.39 -11.13
CA PHE A 374 -25.94 -23.99 -10.80
C PHE A 374 -24.80 -22.98 -10.93
N PHE A 375 -24.80 -22.15 -11.98
CA PHE A 375 -23.84 -21.06 -12.14
C PHE A 375 -23.91 -20.04 -10.99
N SER A 376 -25.13 -19.70 -10.54
CA SER A 376 -25.37 -18.82 -9.38
C SER A 376 -24.76 -19.38 -8.10
N ALA A 377 -24.89 -20.69 -7.83
CA ALA A 377 -24.26 -21.33 -6.67
C ALA A 377 -22.74 -21.33 -6.72
N VAL A 378 -22.16 -21.66 -7.88
CA VAL A 378 -20.70 -21.75 -8.08
C VAL A 378 -20.07 -20.37 -7.97
N SER A 379 -20.59 -19.39 -8.71
CA SER A 379 -19.96 -18.07 -8.83
C SER A 379 -20.42 -17.08 -7.76
N LYS A 380 -21.59 -17.27 -7.14
CA LYS A 380 -22.25 -16.33 -6.21
C LYS A 380 -22.71 -15.01 -6.84
N VAL A 381 -23.19 -15.11 -8.09
CA VAL A 381 -23.55 -13.95 -8.92
C VAL A 381 -24.96 -14.17 -9.52
N PRO A 382 -26.04 -14.17 -8.71
CA PRO A 382 -27.38 -14.53 -9.16
C PRO A 382 -27.96 -13.62 -10.25
N ILE A 383 -27.73 -12.30 -10.20
CA ILE A 383 -28.33 -11.37 -11.17
C ILE A 383 -27.68 -11.56 -12.54
N THR A 384 -26.35 -11.62 -12.57
CA THR A 384 -25.59 -11.92 -13.79
C THR A 384 -25.96 -13.29 -14.34
N ALA A 385 -26.17 -14.31 -13.50
CA ALA A 385 -26.60 -15.63 -13.95
C ALA A 385 -27.94 -15.61 -14.71
N ILE A 386 -28.94 -14.92 -14.15
CA ILE A 386 -30.26 -14.75 -14.78
C ILE A 386 -30.11 -14.04 -16.13
N VAL A 387 -29.36 -12.95 -16.17
CA VAL A 387 -29.20 -12.14 -17.38
C VAL A 387 -28.38 -12.87 -18.46
N ILE A 388 -27.37 -13.67 -18.11
CA ILE A 388 -26.66 -14.51 -19.08
C ILE A 388 -27.64 -15.46 -19.77
N VAL A 389 -28.44 -16.21 -19.00
CA VAL A 389 -29.36 -17.19 -19.59
C VAL A 389 -30.46 -16.49 -20.38
N PHE A 390 -31.01 -15.39 -19.86
CA PHE A 390 -31.99 -14.57 -20.56
C PHE A 390 -31.44 -14.00 -21.89
N GLU A 391 -30.25 -13.39 -21.91
CA GLU A 391 -29.70 -12.83 -23.17
C GLU A 391 -29.34 -13.91 -24.19
N MET A 392 -28.95 -15.11 -23.74
CA MET A 392 -28.67 -16.24 -24.65
C MET A 392 -29.94 -16.85 -25.26
N THR A 393 -31.08 -16.76 -24.57
CA THR A 393 -32.35 -17.40 -24.97
C THR A 393 -33.35 -16.41 -25.56
N THR A 394 -33.24 -15.13 -25.18
CA THR A 394 -34.15 -14.02 -25.52
C THR A 394 -35.61 -14.27 -25.13
N ASP A 395 -35.86 -15.18 -24.19
CA ASP A 395 -37.19 -15.56 -23.73
C ASP A 395 -37.50 -14.95 -22.35
N PHE A 396 -38.45 -14.03 -22.33
CA PHE A 396 -38.89 -13.36 -21.10
C PHE A 396 -39.64 -14.28 -20.13
N ASN A 397 -40.28 -15.36 -20.62
CA ASN A 397 -41.03 -16.26 -19.75
C ASN A 397 -40.12 -17.05 -18.80
N LEU A 398 -38.84 -17.21 -19.16
CA LEU A 398 -37.85 -17.90 -18.33
C LEU A 398 -37.31 -17.04 -17.18
N VAL A 399 -37.52 -15.72 -17.20
CA VAL A 399 -36.94 -14.81 -16.19
C VAL A 399 -37.42 -15.15 -14.79
N LEU A 400 -38.72 -15.43 -14.62
CA LEU A 400 -39.30 -15.74 -13.30
C LEU A 400 -38.83 -17.11 -12.76
N PRO A 401 -38.87 -18.22 -13.53
CA PRO A 401 -38.19 -19.47 -13.17
C PRO A 401 -36.72 -19.31 -12.78
N LEU A 402 -35.96 -18.54 -13.58
CA LEU A 402 -34.56 -18.24 -13.33
C LEU A 402 -34.38 -17.50 -12.01
N MET A 403 -35.18 -16.48 -11.72
CA MET A 403 -35.12 -15.75 -10.45
C MET A 403 -35.35 -16.69 -9.25
N ILE A 404 -36.40 -17.50 -9.29
CA ILE A 404 -36.74 -18.42 -8.18
C ILE A 404 -35.58 -19.41 -7.94
N SER A 405 -35.15 -20.11 -8.99
CA SER A 405 -34.10 -21.14 -8.91
C SER A 405 -32.70 -20.57 -8.62
N CYS A 406 -32.33 -19.41 -9.18
CA CYS A 406 -31.02 -18.79 -8.96
C CYS A 406 -30.87 -18.22 -7.56
N VAL A 407 -31.90 -17.56 -7.04
CA VAL A 407 -31.89 -16.96 -5.69
C VAL A 407 -31.89 -18.06 -4.63
N THR A 408 -32.74 -19.08 -4.78
CA THR A 408 -32.75 -20.23 -3.85
C THR A 408 -31.41 -20.97 -3.85
N SER A 409 -30.84 -21.22 -5.03
CA SER A 409 -29.51 -21.83 -5.18
C SER A 409 -28.40 -21.01 -4.51
N TYR A 410 -28.40 -19.69 -4.71
CA TYR A 410 -27.47 -18.77 -4.06
C TYR A 410 -27.56 -18.87 -2.52
N LEU A 411 -28.77 -18.76 -1.97
CA LEU A 411 -29.01 -18.77 -0.51
C LEU A 411 -28.56 -20.09 0.13
N ILE A 412 -28.85 -21.22 -0.50
CA ILE A 412 -28.42 -22.54 -0.02
C ILE A 412 -26.91 -22.66 -0.07
N ALA A 413 -26.30 -22.34 -1.21
CA ALA A 413 -24.85 -22.39 -1.33
C ALA A 413 -24.16 -21.45 -0.34
N ASP A 414 -24.76 -20.31 0.03
CA ASP A 414 -24.13 -19.28 0.89
C ASP A 414 -24.10 -19.71 2.35
N LYS A 415 -25.14 -20.42 2.78
CA LYS A 415 -25.16 -21.09 4.08
C LYS A 415 -24.09 -22.18 4.20
N LEU A 416 -23.86 -22.96 3.14
CA LEU A 416 -22.90 -24.08 3.13
C LEU A 416 -21.45 -23.62 3.00
N ALA A 417 -21.20 -22.64 2.14
CA ALA A 417 -19.87 -22.13 1.84
C ALA A 417 -19.92 -20.61 1.69
N LYS A 418 -19.46 -19.91 2.74
CA LYS A 418 -19.33 -18.44 2.75
C LYS A 418 -18.31 -17.96 1.71
N GLY A 419 -18.63 -16.84 1.06
CA GLY A 419 -17.78 -16.16 0.08
C GLY A 419 -17.88 -16.75 -1.34
N SER A 420 -17.47 -15.97 -2.35
CA SER A 420 -17.45 -16.45 -3.74
C SER A 420 -16.28 -17.39 -3.99
N LEU A 421 -16.43 -18.30 -4.96
CA LEU A 421 -15.36 -19.21 -5.35
C LEU A 421 -14.06 -18.45 -5.70
N TYR A 422 -14.18 -17.36 -6.45
CA TYR A 422 -13.04 -16.57 -6.88
C TYR A 422 -12.31 -15.89 -5.72
N GLN A 423 -13.02 -15.53 -4.65
CA GLN A 423 -12.41 -15.05 -3.42
C GLN A 423 -11.57 -16.16 -2.74
N ARG A 424 -12.15 -17.36 -2.57
CA ARG A 424 -11.42 -18.49 -1.96
C ARG A 424 -10.19 -18.92 -2.77
N LEU A 425 -10.29 -18.87 -4.10
CA LEU A 425 -9.16 -19.15 -4.99
C LEU A 425 -8.03 -18.12 -4.86
N LEU A 426 -8.37 -16.88 -4.51
CA LEU A 426 -7.40 -15.80 -4.28
C LEU A 426 -6.75 -15.95 -2.88
N GLU A 427 -7.54 -16.32 -1.87
CA GLU A 427 -7.07 -16.65 -0.52
C GLU A 427 -6.09 -17.82 -0.52
N LEU A 428 -6.36 -18.89 -1.29
CA LEU A 428 -5.42 -20.01 -1.47
C LEU A 428 -4.08 -19.58 -2.07
N LYS A 429 -4.05 -18.49 -2.86
CA LYS A 429 -2.82 -17.91 -3.41
C LYS A 429 -2.10 -16.97 -2.43
N GLY A 430 -2.56 -16.87 -1.18
CA GLY A 430 -2.00 -16.00 -0.15
C GLY A 430 -2.52 -14.56 -0.18
N TYR A 431 -3.53 -14.26 -1.00
CA TYR A 431 -4.12 -12.93 -1.09
C TYR A 431 -5.48 -12.91 -0.38
N THR A 432 -5.51 -12.36 0.83
CA THR A 432 -6.75 -12.17 1.58
C THR A 432 -7.43 -10.89 1.10
N LEU A 433 -8.53 -11.03 0.35
CA LEU A 433 -9.33 -9.85 0.02
C LEU A 433 -9.77 -9.19 1.32
N PRO A 434 -9.65 -7.85 1.43
CA PRO A 434 -10.22 -7.12 2.54
C PRO A 434 -11.70 -7.51 2.64
N THR A 435 -12.06 -8.23 3.70
CA THR A 435 -13.45 -8.67 3.89
C THR A 435 -14.31 -7.43 3.96
N GLN A 436 -15.53 -7.52 3.42
CA GLN A 436 -16.52 -6.45 3.28
C GLN A 436 -16.94 -5.74 4.59
N GLN A 437 -16.24 -6.00 5.71
CA GLN A 437 -16.17 -5.10 6.87
C GLN A 437 -15.47 -3.76 6.55
N LEU A 438 -14.83 -3.63 5.38
CA LEU A 438 -14.25 -2.36 4.88
C LEU A 438 -15.25 -1.41 4.19
N GLU A 439 -16.57 -1.63 4.29
CA GLU A 439 -17.54 -0.53 4.11
C GLU A 439 -17.52 0.49 5.26
N LYS A 440 -16.61 0.33 6.24
CA LYS A 440 -16.12 1.41 7.11
C LYS A 440 -14.59 1.55 7.09
N GLY A 441 -14.00 1.47 5.90
CA GLY A 441 -12.57 1.68 5.67
C GLY A 441 -12.12 3.15 5.73
N SER A 442 -11.83 3.59 6.96
CA SER A 442 -10.75 4.51 7.34
C SER A 442 -10.84 6.01 6.97
N LEU A 443 -11.01 6.38 5.70
CA LEU A 443 -10.97 7.79 5.26
C LEU A 443 -12.28 8.27 4.62
N SER A 444 -13.16 7.37 4.17
CA SER A 444 -14.41 7.74 3.47
C SER A 444 -15.48 8.31 4.40
N GLY A 445 -15.37 8.03 5.70
CA GLY A 445 -16.28 8.53 6.74
C GLY A 445 -15.80 9.78 7.48
N LEU A 446 -14.53 10.17 7.31
CA LEU A 446 -13.97 11.34 7.97
C LEU A 446 -14.40 12.63 7.27
N LYS A 447 -14.75 13.62 8.06
CA LYS A 447 -15.08 14.97 7.63
C LYS A 447 -13.89 15.90 7.83
N ALA A 448 -13.96 17.07 7.22
CA ALA A 448 -13.00 18.14 7.44
C ALA A 448 -12.87 18.50 8.94
N SER A 449 -13.98 18.51 9.68
CA SER A 449 -14.02 18.76 11.13
C SER A 449 -13.22 17.75 11.95
N ASP A 450 -13.17 16.48 11.53
CA ASP A 450 -12.49 15.42 12.28
C ASP A 450 -10.96 15.55 12.20
N LEU A 451 -10.44 16.31 11.22
CA LEU A 451 -9.01 16.42 10.92
C LEU A 451 -8.46 17.85 10.97
N MET A 452 -9.31 18.86 10.94
CA MET A 452 -8.88 20.25 10.95
C MET A 452 -8.22 20.63 12.26
N GLN A 453 -7.22 21.51 12.17
CA GLN A 453 -6.64 22.18 13.34
C GLN A 453 -7.48 23.44 13.65
N PRO A 454 -8.18 23.51 14.80
CA PRO A 454 -9.09 24.63 15.09
C PRO A 454 -8.36 25.90 15.56
N LYS A 455 -7.20 25.76 16.22
CA LYS A 455 -6.37 26.91 16.64
C LYS A 455 -5.43 27.31 15.51
N VAL A 456 -5.89 28.21 14.65
CA VAL A 456 -5.12 28.68 13.50
C VAL A 456 -4.49 30.03 13.82
N GLU A 457 -3.17 30.14 13.67
CA GLU A 457 -2.51 31.44 13.67
C GLU A 457 -2.87 32.22 12.40
N THR A 458 -3.23 33.49 12.53
CA THR A 458 -3.70 34.34 11.43
C THR A 458 -3.05 35.71 11.44
N LEU A 459 -3.00 36.37 10.27
CA LEU A 459 -2.50 37.75 10.12
C LEU A 459 -3.64 38.70 9.76
N ALA A 460 -3.51 39.98 10.13
CA ALA A 460 -4.48 41.01 9.77
C ALA A 460 -4.22 41.57 8.36
N SER A 461 -5.27 41.92 7.61
CA SER A 461 -5.15 42.42 6.23
C SER A 461 -4.39 43.75 6.12
N GLN A 462 -4.50 44.61 7.15
CA GLN A 462 -3.84 45.91 7.27
C GLN A 462 -2.39 45.86 7.79
N MET A 463 -1.89 44.69 8.17
CA MET A 463 -0.52 44.52 8.65
C MET A 463 0.47 44.84 7.52
N THR A 464 1.62 45.44 7.86
CA THR A 464 2.64 45.81 6.87
C THR A 464 3.48 44.61 6.45
N LEU A 465 4.16 44.71 5.30
CA LEU A 465 5.05 43.67 4.79
C LEU A 465 6.16 43.33 5.80
N ASP A 466 6.75 44.33 6.46
CA ASP A 466 7.80 44.13 7.47
C ASP A 466 7.28 43.40 8.72
N GLU A 467 6.06 43.73 9.14
CA GLU A 467 5.38 43.02 10.22
C GLU A 467 5.06 41.58 9.85
N ALA A 468 4.61 41.32 8.62
CA ALA A 468 4.39 39.98 8.09
C ALA A 468 5.69 39.16 8.11
N VAL A 469 6.80 39.73 7.61
CA VAL A 469 8.11 39.06 7.62
C VAL A 469 8.55 38.69 9.05
N ARG A 470 8.33 39.58 10.03
CA ARG A 470 8.56 39.28 11.45
C ARG A 470 7.65 38.20 12.02
N ALA A 471 6.39 38.13 11.58
CA ALA A 471 5.49 37.06 12.00
C ALA A 471 5.93 35.69 11.43
N PHE A 472 6.35 35.66 10.16
CA PHE A 472 6.89 34.45 9.54
C PHE A 472 8.21 33.99 10.14
N SER A 473 9.05 34.89 10.67
CA SER A 473 10.30 34.51 11.35
C SER A 473 10.08 33.91 12.74
N ARG A 474 9.00 34.33 13.44
CA ARG A 474 8.65 33.80 14.77
C ARG A 474 7.91 32.46 14.71
N SER A 475 7.21 32.17 13.61
CA SER A 475 6.43 30.93 13.46
C SER A 475 7.16 29.83 12.68
N HIS A 476 6.60 28.63 12.69
CA HIS A 476 7.05 27.52 11.83
C HIS A 476 6.14 27.31 10.60
N HIS A 477 5.16 28.20 10.41
CA HIS A 477 4.16 28.09 9.36
C HIS A 477 4.68 28.68 8.04
N ARG A 478 4.48 27.93 6.95
CA ARG A 478 4.85 28.37 5.58
C ARG A 478 3.75 29.23 4.92
N GLY A 479 2.78 29.68 5.69
CA GLY A 479 1.75 30.62 5.27
C GLY A 479 0.57 30.64 6.22
N PHE A 480 -0.10 31.79 6.20
CA PHE A 480 -1.11 32.19 7.17
C PHE A 480 -2.39 32.59 6.44
N PRO A 481 -3.56 32.20 6.97
CA PRO A 481 -4.82 32.86 6.62
C PRO A 481 -4.77 34.33 7.03
N VAL A 482 -5.28 35.19 6.16
CA VAL A 482 -5.39 36.64 6.38
C VAL A 482 -6.83 36.95 6.72
N LEU A 483 -7.04 37.59 7.87
CA LEU A 483 -8.35 37.99 8.35
C LEU A 483 -8.54 39.51 8.24
N ASP A 484 -9.76 39.92 7.95
CA ASP A 484 -10.23 41.30 8.08
C ASP A 484 -11.53 41.27 8.91
N ASN A 485 -11.57 42.02 10.01
CA ASN A 485 -12.69 42.02 10.97
C ASN A 485 -13.19 40.61 11.39
N GLY A 486 -12.28 39.62 11.44
CA GLY A 486 -12.60 38.24 11.81
C GLY A 486 -13.12 37.36 10.67
N GLU A 487 -13.24 37.88 9.45
CA GLU A 487 -13.58 37.13 8.24
C GLU A 487 -12.33 36.78 7.43
N LEU A 488 -12.34 35.61 6.78
CA LEU A 488 -11.24 35.17 5.92
C LEU A 488 -11.27 35.91 4.57
N VAL A 489 -10.26 36.75 4.33
CA VAL A 489 -10.15 37.54 3.08
C VAL A 489 -9.06 37.04 2.14
N GLY A 490 -8.05 36.33 2.66
CA GLY A 490 -6.92 35.90 1.86
C GLY A 490 -6.05 34.83 2.52
N ILE A 491 -5.02 34.40 1.80
CA ILE A 491 -3.92 33.61 2.36
C ILE A 491 -2.59 34.19 1.87
N ILE A 492 -1.61 34.30 2.76
CA ILE A 492 -0.26 34.75 2.43
C ILE A 492 0.73 33.63 2.71
N THR A 493 1.67 33.40 1.80
CA THR A 493 2.68 32.34 1.89
C THR A 493 4.10 32.89 1.85
N GLN A 494 5.07 32.07 2.25
CA GLN A 494 6.49 32.45 2.13
C GLN A 494 6.88 32.76 0.68
N THR A 495 6.28 32.08 -0.29
CA THR A 495 6.51 32.35 -1.72
C THR A 495 6.02 33.74 -2.11
N ASP A 496 4.88 34.19 -1.55
CA ASP A 496 4.34 35.51 -1.82
C ASP A 496 5.23 36.63 -1.25
N LEU A 497 5.78 36.41 -0.04
CA LEU A 497 6.78 37.30 0.55
C LEU A 497 8.07 37.35 -0.26
N ALA A 498 8.57 36.20 -0.73
CA ALA A 498 9.76 36.14 -1.58
C ALA A 498 9.54 36.89 -2.92
N ASN A 499 8.36 36.75 -3.52
CA ASN A 499 7.99 37.47 -4.73
C ASN A 499 7.87 38.98 -4.49
N ALA A 500 7.31 39.40 -3.34
CA ALA A 500 7.23 40.81 -2.96
C ALA A 500 8.62 41.44 -2.77
N SER A 501 9.54 40.71 -2.13
CA SER A 501 10.93 41.13 -1.95
C SER A 501 11.68 41.23 -3.28
N GLN A 502 11.50 40.26 -4.20
CA GLN A 502 12.09 40.31 -5.55
C GLN A 502 11.59 41.51 -6.37
N ARG A 503 10.35 41.95 -6.15
CA ARG A 503 9.76 43.12 -6.79
C ARG A 503 10.14 44.45 -6.13
N GLN A 504 10.96 44.43 -5.07
CA GLN A 504 11.37 45.61 -4.30
C GLN A 504 10.18 46.45 -3.82
N LEU A 505 9.11 45.79 -3.36
CA LEU A 505 7.96 46.50 -2.80
C LEU A 505 8.36 47.19 -1.48
N PRO A 506 7.88 48.43 -1.24
CA PRO A 506 8.09 49.15 0.02
C PRO A 506 7.63 48.35 1.25
N GLY A 507 8.36 48.45 2.36
CA GLY A 507 8.06 47.69 3.60
C GLY A 507 6.72 48.05 4.28
N ASP A 508 6.16 49.22 3.97
CA ASP A 508 4.86 49.72 4.40
C ASP A 508 3.69 49.21 3.55
N THR A 509 3.96 48.46 2.48
CA THR A 509 2.93 47.79 1.66
C THR A 509 2.09 46.87 2.54
N THR A 510 0.77 46.96 2.47
CA THR A 510 -0.13 46.13 3.28
C THR A 510 -0.24 44.69 2.75
N ILE A 511 -0.45 43.72 3.65
CA ILE A 511 -0.65 42.31 3.28
C ILE A 511 -1.79 42.13 2.28
N SER A 512 -2.85 42.94 2.39
CA SER A 512 -4.00 42.90 1.46
C SER A 512 -3.63 43.05 -0.01
N GLN A 513 -2.52 43.72 -0.33
CA GLN A 513 -2.05 43.95 -1.70
C GLN A 513 -1.18 42.79 -2.24
N ILE A 514 -0.69 41.91 -1.37
CA ILE A 514 0.29 40.86 -1.68
C ILE A 514 -0.31 39.46 -1.52
N MET A 515 -1.30 39.30 -0.63
CA MET A 515 -1.96 38.02 -0.37
C MET A 515 -2.65 37.45 -1.61
N THR A 516 -2.85 36.14 -1.63
CA THR A 516 -3.77 35.52 -2.59
C THR A 516 -5.20 35.75 -2.11
N PRO A 517 -6.02 36.55 -2.82
CA PRO A 517 -7.39 36.84 -2.41
C PRO A 517 -8.29 35.62 -2.68
N GLN A 518 -9.37 35.50 -1.89
CA GLN A 518 -10.39 34.45 -2.05
C GLN A 518 -9.79 33.03 -2.13
N PRO A 519 -9.13 32.55 -1.06
CA PRO A 519 -8.54 31.22 -1.06
C PRO A 519 -9.62 30.14 -1.23
N ILE A 520 -9.25 29.01 -1.83
CA ILE A 520 -10.11 27.83 -1.88
C ILE A 520 -10.28 27.29 -0.47
N THR A 521 -11.51 27.09 -0.05
CA THR A 521 -11.90 26.69 1.31
C THR A 521 -12.80 25.45 1.29
N VAL A 522 -12.98 24.85 2.46
CA VAL A 522 -13.92 23.74 2.71
C VAL A 522 -14.78 24.06 3.93
N ILE A 523 -15.93 23.41 4.05
CA ILE A 523 -16.79 23.51 5.24
C ILE A 523 -16.54 22.31 6.18
N PRO A 524 -16.80 22.42 7.50
CA PRO A 524 -16.50 21.35 8.46
C PRO A 524 -17.17 20.01 8.17
N VAL A 525 -18.28 20.01 7.45
CA VAL A 525 -19.03 18.81 7.06
C VAL A 525 -18.55 18.17 5.76
N ASP A 526 -17.65 18.81 5.02
CA ASP A 526 -17.14 18.28 3.76
C ASP A 526 -16.39 16.97 4.00
N PRO A 527 -16.57 15.95 3.15
CA PRO A 527 -15.86 14.69 3.28
C PRO A 527 -14.36 14.88 2.98
N LEU A 528 -13.51 14.12 3.67
CA LEU A 528 -12.05 14.17 3.49
C LEU A 528 -11.62 13.89 2.04
N SER A 529 -12.37 13.07 1.30
CA SER A 529 -12.14 12.81 -0.12
C SER A 529 -12.19 14.08 -0.97
N GLN A 530 -13.09 15.02 -0.64
CA GLN A 530 -13.21 16.33 -1.28
C GLN A 530 -12.02 17.24 -0.89
N VAL A 531 -11.62 17.23 0.38
CA VAL A 531 -10.43 17.97 0.85
C VAL A 531 -9.16 17.51 0.11
N LEU A 532 -8.96 16.19 0.01
CA LEU A 532 -7.85 15.57 -0.73
C LEU A 532 -7.90 15.92 -2.22
N TYR A 533 -9.09 15.87 -2.82
CA TYR A 533 -9.29 16.27 -4.21
C TYR A 533 -8.84 17.71 -4.44
N LEU A 534 -9.28 18.66 -3.60
CA LEU A 534 -8.94 20.07 -3.72
C LEU A 534 -7.43 20.33 -3.53
N LEU A 535 -6.82 19.73 -2.49
CA LEU A 535 -5.38 19.84 -2.24
C LEU A 535 -4.54 19.34 -3.43
N ASN A 536 -4.96 18.24 -4.08
CA ASN A 536 -4.22 17.66 -5.19
C ASN A 536 -4.50 18.37 -6.51
N ARG A 537 -5.77 18.69 -6.78
CA ARG A 537 -6.25 19.36 -8.01
C ARG A 537 -5.61 20.73 -8.19
N TYR A 538 -5.60 21.53 -7.14
CA TYR A 538 -5.07 22.89 -7.14
C TYR A 538 -3.61 22.97 -6.65
N LYS A 539 -2.98 21.81 -6.38
CA LYS A 539 -1.61 21.71 -5.84
C LYS A 539 -1.40 22.57 -4.59
N LEU A 540 -2.44 22.69 -3.77
CA LEU A 540 -2.40 23.43 -2.52
C LEU A 540 -1.73 22.57 -1.43
N SER A 541 -1.05 23.24 -0.52
CA SER A 541 -0.44 22.60 0.65
C SER A 541 -1.37 22.58 1.87
N ARG A 542 -2.35 23.49 1.90
CA ARG A 542 -3.28 23.73 3.00
C ARG A 542 -4.62 24.26 2.48
N LEU A 543 -5.68 23.97 3.20
CA LEU A 543 -7.04 24.46 2.95
C LEU A 543 -7.61 25.03 4.23
N PRO A 544 -8.01 26.32 4.26
CA PRO A 544 -8.78 26.86 5.36
C PRO A 544 -10.18 26.25 5.40
N VAL A 545 -10.65 25.93 6.60
CA VAL A 545 -12.00 25.46 6.88
C VAL A 545 -12.82 26.64 7.41
N ILE A 546 -13.96 26.91 6.79
CA ILE A 546 -14.80 28.07 7.12
C ILE A 546 -16.23 27.66 7.47
N GLU A 547 -16.85 28.43 8.36
CA GLU A 547 -18.31 28.44 8.54
C GLU A 547 -18.83 29.83 8.15
N GLY A 548 -19.58 29.89 7.05
CA GLY A 548 -19.98 31.16 6.44
C GLY A 548 -18.76 31.91 5.88
N ARG A 549 -18.28 32.92 6.62
CA ARG A 549 -17.05 33.68 6.32
C ARG A 549 -15.99 33.64 7.42
N LYS A 550 -16.29 32.98 8.54
CA LYS A 550 -15.38 32.86 9.67
C LYS A 550 -14.47 31.66 9.48
N LEU A 551 -13.19 31.83 9.78
CA LEU A 551 -12.22 30.75 9.82
C LEU A 551 -12.45 29.91 11.08
N VAL A 552 -12.71 28.61 10.91
CA VAL A 552 -12.91 27.66 12.02
C VAL A 552 -11.80 26.62 12.13
N GLY A 553 -10.98 26.46 11.09
CA GLY A 553 -9.82 25.58 11.13
C GLY A 553 -8.96 25.64 9.88
N ILE A 554 -7.90 24.84 9.85
CA ILE A 554 -7.08 24.62 8.65
C ILE A 554 -6.69 23.15 8.54
N ILE A 555 -6.69 22.61 7.33
CA ILE A 555 -6.26 21.24 7.04
C ILE A 555 -5.04 21.28 6.13
N THR A 556 -3.99 20.55 6.49
CA THR A 556 -2.79 20.38 5.66
C THR A 556 -2.62 18.95 5.19
N ARG A 557 -1.79 18.74 4.15
CA ARG A 557 -1.44 17.39 3.69
C ARG A 557 -0.81 16.53 4.79
N ALA A 558 -0.07 17.17 5.71
CA ALA A 558 0.59 16.47 6.81
C ALA A 558 -0.43 15.92 7.82
N ASP A 559 -1.53 16.62 8.05
CA ASP A 559 -2.60 16.18 8.96
C ASP A 559 -3.30 14.94 8.41
N ILE A 560 -3.52 14.90 7.09
CA ILE A 560 -4.14 13.75 6.42
C ILE A 560 -3.22 12.53 6.43
N ILE A 561 -1.92 12.73 6.12
CA ILE A 561 -0.92 11.64 6.16
C ILE A 561 -0.76 11.11 7.58
N ARG A 562 -0.81 11.97 8.59
CA ARG A 562 -0.75 11.56 9.99
C ARG A 562 -1.95 10.69 10.36
N ALA A 563 -3.15 11.13 10.02
CA ALA A 563 -4.37 10.36 10.26
C ALA A 563 -4.36 9.00 9.56
N GLU A 564 -3.85 8.92 8.33
CA GLU A 564 -3.68 7.67 7.60
C GLU A 564 -2.64 6.76 8.26
N ALA A 565 -1.51 7.31 8.71
CA ALA A 565 -0.46 6.56 9.40
C ALA A 565 -0.90 6.03 10.76
N ASP A 566 -1.67 6.81 11.52
CA ASP A 566 -2.24 6.41 12.80
C ASP A 566 -3.25 5.26 12.60
N GLN A 567 -4.06 5.30 11.54
CA GLN A 567 -5.00 4.23 11.21
C GLN A 567 -4.34 2.96 10.68
N LEU A 568 -3.33 3.07 9.82
CA LEU A 568 -2.56 1.91 9.30
C LEU A 568 -1.79 1.17 10.40
N SER A 569 -1.52 1.85 11.52
CA SER A 569 -0.86 1.26 12.68
C SER A 569 -1.82 0.46 13.58
N GLY A 570 -3.12 0.46 13.28
CA GLY A 570 -4.14 -0.22 14.10
C GLY A 570 -4.40 0.47 15.44
N ASP A 571 -4.07 1.76 15.58
CA ASP A 571 -4.43 2.60 16.73
C ASP A 571 -5.94 2.98 16.64
N ASP A 572 -6.80 1.97 16.69
CA ASP A 572 -8.25 2.12 16.68
C ASP A 572 -8.76 2.48 18.08
N GLN A 573 -8.22 3.56 18.66
CA GLN A 573 -8.81 4.24 19.82
C GLN A 573 -8.60 5.75 19.74
N ILE A 574 -9.72 6.42 19.51
CA ILE A 574 -10.00 7.83 19.81
C ILE A 574 -9.43 8.18 21.21
N GLU A 575 -8.60 9.23 21.25
CA GLU A 575 -8.16 9.95 22.45
C GLU A 575 -7.93 9.11 23.73
N SER A 576 -6.88 8.30 23.79
CA SER A 576 -6.23 8.05 25.09
C SER A 576 -5.01 8.96 25.21
N ARG A 577 -4.99 9.79 26.26
CA ARG A 577 -3.77 10.46 26.70
C ARG A 577 -2.67 9.41 26.77
N PRO A 578 -1.43 9.66 26.28
CA PRO A 578 -0.36 8.69 26.41
C PRO A 578 -0.23 8.34 27.90
N GLU A 579 -0.48 7.07 28.24
CA GLU A 579 -0.30 6.59 29.59
C GLU A 579 1.15 6.84 30.01
N PRO A 580 1.40 7.35 31.23
CA PRO A 580 2.75 7.69 31.68
C PRO A 580 3.64 6.44 31.71
N SER A 581 4.95 6.65 31.56
CA SER A 581 5.91 5.54 31.63
C SER A 581 5.95 4.92 33.04
N TYR A 582 6.12 3.60 33.09
CA TYR A 582 6.11 2.84 34.33
C TYR A 582 7.51 2.37 34.73
N VAL A 583 7.88 2.51 36.00
CA VAL A 583 9.21 2.14 36.52
C VAL A 583 9.19 0.69 37.00
N VAL A 584 9.98 -0.17 36.35
CA VAL A 584 10.03 -1.61 36.68
C VAL A 584 11.25 -1.96 37.55
N TYR A 585 12.28 -1.12 37.55
CA TYR A 585 13.48 -1.31 38.35
C TYR A 585 14.11 0.05 38.67
N GLN A 586 14.58 0.22 39.90
CA GLN A 586 15.30 1.42 40.30
C GLN A 586 16.32 1.11 41.41
N THR A 587 17.49 1.76 41.36
CA THR A 587 18.50 1.79 42.43
C THR A 587 18.88 3.23 42.75
N HIS A 588 19.12 3.51 44.03
CA HIS A 588 19.49 4.83 44.51
C HIS A 588 20.82 4.78 45.25
N ALA A 589 21.71 5.70 44.89
CA ALA A 589 22.95 5.99 45.61
C ALA A 589 22.74 7.18 46.58
N PRO A 590 23.66 7.44 47.53
CA PRO A 590 23.58 8.62 48.39
C PRO A 590 23.53 9.91 47.56
N ALA A 591 22.59 10.81 47.89
CA ALA A 591 22.42 12.07 47.20
C ALA A 591 23.39 13.13 47.78
N VAL A 592 24.61 13.19 47.26
CA VAL A 592 25.69 14.07 47.75
C VAL A 592 26.07 15.18 46.76
N GLY A 593 25.52 15.21 45.55
CA GLY A 593 25.86 16.20 44.53
C GLY A 593 24.96 17.44 44.51
N ARG A 594 25.39 18.47 43.79
CA ARG A 594 24.68 19.76 43.58
C ARG A 594 23.61 19.71 42.48
N GLY A 595 23.54 18.63 41.73
CA GLY A 595 22.62 18.45 40.60
C GLY A 595 22.69 17.03 40.03
N ARG A 596 21.93 16.77 38.96
CA ARG A 596 21.86 15.45 38.31
C ARG A 596 22.06 15.52 36.80
N LEU A 597 22.84 14.59 36.29
CA LEU A 597 23.10 14.34 34.88
C LEU A 597 22.41 13.04 34.46
N LEU A 598 21.50 13.09 33.49
CA LEU A 598 20.83 11.91 32.95
C LEU A 598 21.60 11.33 31.76
N VAL A 599 21.88 10.03 31.81
CA VAL A 599 22.45 9.27 30.70
C VAL A 599 21.48 8.17 30.27
N PRO A 600 20.71 8.37 29.18
CA PRO A 600 19.93 7.31 28.58
C PRO A 600 20.86 6.27 27.94
N LEU A 601 20.84 5.05 28.45
CA LEU A 601 21.65 3.96 27.94
C LEU A 601 20.76 2.97 27.18
N ALA A 602 21.17 2.62 25.97
CA ALA A 602 20.45 1.65 25.13
C ALA A 602 21.38 0.64 24.46
N ASN A 603 22.58 1.07 24.06
CA ASN A 603 23.56 0.23 23.39
C ASN A 603 24.76 -0.07 24.31
N PRO A 604 25.05 -1.35 24.63
CA PRO A 604 26.19 -1.73 25.46
C PRO A 604 27.55 -1.38 24.86
N GLN A 605 27.66 -1.25 23.54
CA GLN A 605 28.93 -0.92 22.86
C GLN A 605 29.31 0.56 23.07
N THR A 606 28.32 1.46 23.06
CA THR A 606 28.56 2.92 23.19
C THR A 606 28.49 3.39 24.63
N ALA A 607 27.84 2.63 25.52
CA ALA A 607 27.64 2.97 26.91
C ALA A 607 28.92 3.32 27.70
N PRO A 608 30.06 2.58 27.58
CA PRO A 608 31.28 2.92 28.32
C PRO A 608 31.79 4.34 28.00
N ILE A 609 31.75 4.73 26.72
CA ILE A 609 32.25 6.03 26.24
C ILE A 609 31.35 7.15 26.74
N LEU A 610 30.03 6.96 26.62
CA LEU A 610 29.05 7.94 27.11
C LEU A 610 29.15 8.13 28.62
N LEU A 611 29.36 7.04 29.37
CA LEU A 611 29.53 7.08 30.82
C LEU A 611 30.82 7.81 31.21
N GLN A 612 31.94 7.56 30.54
CA GLN A 612 33.18 8.30 30.80
C GLN A 612 33.01 9.81 30.60
N LEU A 613 32.34 10.22 29.52
CA LEU A 613 32.00 11.63 29.29
C LEU A 613 31.07 12.19 30.37
N ALA A 614 30.08 11.40 30.80
CA ALA A 614 29.17 11.80 31.86
C ALA A 614 29.90 11.97 33.20
N PHE A 615 30.81 11.05 33.56
CA PHE A 615 31.61 11.13 34.78
C PHE A 615 32.56 12.34 34.77
N SER A 616 33.16 12.68 33.61
CA SER A 616 34.03 13.85 33.53
C SER A 616 33.27 15.16 33.73
N ILE A 617 32.07 15.29 33.12
CA ILE A 617 31.19 16.44 33.34
C ILE A 617 30.66 16.46 34.78
N ALA A 618 30.29 15.31 35.31
CA ALA A 618 29.75 15.19 36.66
C ALA A 618 30.77 15.58 37.73
N ARG A 619 32.04 15.21 37.57
CA ARG A 619 33.13 15.61 38.46
C ARG A 619 33.38 17.12 38.46
N ASP A 620 33.34 17.74 37.29
CA ASP A 620 33.55 19.18 37.13
C ASP A 620 32.41 20.00 37.73
N ARG A 621 31.15 19.55 37.54
CA ARG A 621 29.95 20.24 38.03
C ARG A 621 29.47 19.78 39.42
N ASP A 622 30.15 18.82 40.04
CA ASP A 622 29.74 18.18 41.29
C ASP A 622 28.31 17.58 41.20
N TYR A 623 28.02 16.88 40.10
CA TYR A 623 26.72 16.27 39.81
C TYR A 623 26.71 14.76 40.10
N GLU A 624 25.52 14.25 40.40
CA GLU A 624 25.22 12.82 40.42
C GLU A 624 24.81 12.34 39.02
N ILE A 625 24.91 11.04 38.77
CA ILE A 625 24.49 10.45 37.49
C ILE A 625 23.23 9.62 37.65
N GLU A 626 22.24 9.86 36.81
CA GLU A 626 21.04 9.04 36.65
C GLU A 626 21.16 8.25 35.33
N CYS A 627 21.20 6.92 35.39
CA CYS A 627 21.25 6.06 34.22
C CYS A 627 19.87 5.48 33.94
N LEU A 628 19.31 5.79 32.77
CA LEU A 628 17.97 5.37 32.38
C LEU A 628 18.02 4.38 31.21
N GLN A 629 17.37 3.23 31.36
CA GLN A 629 17.03 2.35 30.26
C GLN A 629 15.51 2.38 30.02
N VAL A 630 15.09 2.67 28.80
CA VAL A 630 13.68 2.55 28.40
C VAL A 630 13.47 1.27 27.60
N ILE A 631 12.44 0.50 27.95
CA ILE A 631 11.96 -0.67 27.21
C ILE A 631 10.68 -0.23 26.47
N PRO A 632 10.72 -0.04 25.14
CA PRO A 632 9.54 0.36 24.38
C PRO A 632 8.55 -0.81 24.27
N ILE A 633 7.26 -0.53 24.44
CA ILE A 633 6.17 -1.50 24.24
C ILE A 633 5.09 -0.94 23.31
N PRO A 634 4.35 -1.80 22.59
CA PRO A 634 3.24 -1.36 21.73
C PRO A 634 2.18 -0.57 22.51
N ARG A 635 1.53 0.42 21.88
CA ARG A 635 0.43 1.21 22.46
C ARG A 635 -0.77 0.37 22.91
N SER A 636 -0.92 -0.83 22.34
CA SER A 636 -1.96 -1.79 22.72
C SER A 636 -1.76 -2.45 24.09
N HIS A 637 -0.62 -2.25 24.75
CA HIS A 637 -0.29 -2.92 26.01
C HIS A 637 -0.01 -1.88 27.11
N ASN A 638 -0.73 -1.92 28.24
CA ASN A 638 -0.53 -0.96 29.33
C ASN A 638 0.89 -1.09 29.94
N PRO A 639 1.68 0.01 30.07
CA PRO A 639 3.05 -0.03 30.60
C PRO A 639 3.18 -0.60 32.02
N ALA A 640 2.17 -0.42 32.86
CA ALA A 640 2.16 -0.92 34.23
C ALA A 640 1.82 -2.42 34.34
N GLN A 641 1.12 -2.98 33.35
CA GLN A 641 0.66 -4.37 33.35
C GLN A 641 1.55 -5.31 32.50
N THR A 642 2.42 -4.74 31.67
CA THR A 642 3.22 -5.50 30.71
C THR A 642 4.45 -6.13 31.36
N SER A 643 4.52 -7.47 31.37
CA SER A 643 5.71 -8.19 31.83
C SER A 643 6.87 -8.04 30.84
N VAL A 644 7.99 -7.47 31.29
CA VAL A 644 9.20 -7.25 30.47
C VAL A 644 10.43 -7.97 31.03
N LYS A 645 11.29 -8.47 30.15
CA LYS A 645 12.57 -9.10 30.54
C LYS A 645 13.63 -8.02 30.78
N THR A 646 14.08 -7.84 32.03
CA THR A 646 15.04 -6.79 32.43
C THR A 646 16.50 -7.23 32.46
N THR A 647 16.81 -8.49 32.12
CA THR A 647 18.16 -9.07 32.30
C THR A 647 19.26 -8.32 31.54
N LYS A 648 19.05 -8.00 30.26
CA LYS A 648 20.01 -7.24 29.44
C LYS A 648 20.22 -5.82 29.97
N SER A 649 19.12 -5.13 30.29
CA SER A 649 19.11 -3.78 30.84
C SER A 649 19.86 -3.70 32.17
N ARG A 650 19.62 -4.64 33.10
CA ARG A 650 20.30 -4.68 34.39
C ARG A 650 21.80 -4.95 34.25
N ARG A 651 22.23 -5.77 33.29
CA ARG A 651 23.66 -5.99 33.01
C ARG A 651 24.36 -4.70 32.62
N LEU A 652 23.70 -3.88 31.79
CA LEU A 652 24.21 -2.59 31.35
C LEU A 652 24.25 -1.58 32.49
N LEU A 653 23.20 -1.50 33.32
CA LEU A 653 23.16 -0.59 34.48
C LEU A 653 24.19 -0.96 35.56
N ARG A 654 24.45 -2.25 35.79
CA ARG A 654 25.52 -2.71 36.70
C ARG A 654 26.92 -2.27 36.25
N MET A 655 27.14 -2.16 34.94
CA MET A 655 28.39 -1.62 34.41
C MET A 655 28.55 -0.13 34.76
N ALA A 656 27.47 0.64 34.67
CA ALA A 656 27.45 2.05 35.08
C ALA A 656 27.72 2.22 36.58
N GLU A 657 27.09 1.40 37.43
CA GLU A 657 27.36 1.40 38.88
C GLU A 657 28.81 1.03 39.22
N LYS A 658 29.43 0.11 38.46
CA LYS A 658 30.84 -0.25 38.65
C LYS A 658 31.75 0.92 38.32
N LEU A 659 31.56 1.55 37.17
CA LEU A 659 32.32 2.72 36.76
C LEU A 659 32.12 3.90 37.73
N GLY A 660 30.91 4.08 38.26
CA GLY A 660 30.64 5.13 39.26
C GLY A 660 31.46 4.97 40.54
N ARG A 661 31.67 3.72 40.99
CA ARG A 661 32.57 3.45 42.13
C ARG A 661 34.02 3.77 41.81
N ASP A 662 34.47 3.45 40.59
CA ASP A 662 35.84 3.74 40.16
C ASP A 662 36.11 5.26 40.08
N TRP A 663 35.08 6.07 39.81
CA TRP A 663 35.15 7.54 39.73
C TRP A 663 34.71 8.26 41.02
N GLU A 664 34.31 7.52 42.06
CA GLU A 664 33.75 8.06 43.32
C GLU A 664 32.52 8.98 43.12
N ILE A 665 31.72 8.72 42.08
CA ILE A 665 30.51 9.50 41.77
C ILE A 665 29.26 8.64 42.00
N PRO A 666 28.25 9.13 42.75
CA PRO A 666 26.99 8.42 42.95
C PRO A 666 26.25 8.18 41.62
N VAL A 667 25.85 6.92 41.39
CA VAL A 667 25.09 6.51 40.21
C VAL A 667 23.75 5.92 40.65
N HIS A 668 22.66 6.55 40.20
CA HIS A 668 21.30 6.06 40.29
C HIS A 668 20.95 5.33 39.00
N THR A 669 20.22 4.22 39.07
CA THR A 669 19.83 3.49 37.86
C THR A 669 18.34 3.22 37.81
N GLN A 670 17.74 3.28 36.62
CA GLN A 670 16.31 3.10 36.43
C GLN A 670 16.00 2.35 35.12
N ILE A 671 15.02 1.45 35.15
CA ILE A 671 14.42 0.84 33.96
C ILE A 671 12.96 1.25 33.90
N ARG A 672 12.56 1.92 32.81
CA ARG A 672 11.18 2.32 32.53
C ARG A 672 10.61 1.57 31.34
N VAL A 673 9.32 1.25 31.39
CA VAL A 673 8.53 0.71 30.29
C VAL A 673 7.64 1.83 29.77
N ALA A 674 7.62 2.04 28.45
CA ALA A 674 6.88 3.16 27.86
C ALA A 674 6.49 2.88 26.41
N HIS A 675 5.49 3.63 25.91
CA HIS A 675 5.14 3.64 24.49
C HIS A 675 6.09 4.50 23.65
N ASP A 676 6.61 5.59 24.23
CA ASP A 676 7.53 6.50 23.60
C ASP A 676 8.75 6.74 24.50
N THR A 677 9.93 6.39 23.97
CA THR A 677 11.22 6.58 24.63
C THR A 677 11.50 8.05 24.94
N ALA A 678 11.15 8.97 24.05
CA ALA A 678 11.37 10.40 24.26
C ALA A 678 10.54 10.92 25.43
N GLN A 679 9.26 10.53 25.47
CA GLN A 679 8.35 10.91 26.53
C GLN A 679 8.80 10.37 27.89
N ALA A 680 9.23 9.10 27.95
CA ALA A 680 9.77 8.50 29.18
C ALA A 680 11.03 9.22 29.68
N ILE A 681 11.91 9.67 28.77
CA ILE A 681 13.06 10.50 29.13
C ILE A 681 12.57 11.84 29.71
N LEU A 682 11.66 12.54 29.02
CA LEU A 682 11.12 13.83 29.49
C LEU A 682 10.41 13.73 30.85
N GLU A 683 9.67 12.65 31.10
CA GLU A 683 9.08 12.35 32.40
C GLU A 683 10.16 12.19 33.49
N THR A 684 11.23 11.46 33.17
CA THR A 684 12.38 11.30 34.08
C THR A 684 13.07 12.64 34.37
N LEU A 685 13.18 13.55 33.39
CA LEU A 685 13.74 14.88 33.62
C LEU A 685 12.96 15.66 34.67
N LYS A 686 11.63 15.62 34.56
CA LYS A 686 10.72 16.33 35.47
C LYS A 686 10.74 15.69 36.86
N GLU A 687 10.64 14.38 36.94
CA GLU A 687 10.58 13.64 38.22
C GLU A 687 11.89 13.68 39.00
N ARG A 688 13.04 13.63 38.30
CA ARG A 688 14.36 13.57 38.94
C ARG A 688 15.06 14.92 39.00
N HIS A 689 14.44 16.00 38.50
CA HIS A 689 15.00 17.34 38.42
C HIS A 689 16.39 17.35 37.76
N ILE A 690 16.48 16.76 36.57
CA ILE A 690 17.73 16.64 35.82
C ILE A 690 18.15 18.00 35.27
N GLY A 691 19.43 18.37 35.48
CA GLY A 691 20.01 19.63 35.01
C GLY A 691 20.73 19.51 33.66
N LEU A 692 21.19 18.31 33.29
CA LEU A 692 21.86 18.03 32.01
C LEU A 692 21.57 16.62 31.51
N ILE A 693 21.36 16.46 30.20
CA ILE A 693 21.25 15.16 29.53
C ILE A 693 22.49 14.93 28.68
N LEU A 694 23.08 13.75 28.79
CA LEU A 694 24.10 13.26 27.86
C LEU A 694 23.59 12.00 27.16
N MET A 695 23.41 12.06 25.84
CA MET A 695 22.85 10.95 25.06
C MET A 695 23.63 10.70 23.76
N GLY A 696 23.86 9.44 23.43
CA GLY A 696 24.38 9.06 22.12
C GLY A 696 23.29 9.03 21.05
N TRP A 697 23.60 9.45 19.81
CA TRP A 697 22.72 9.21 18.65
C TRP A 697 23.44 8.44 17.54
N LYS A 698 22.67 7.81 16.65
CA LYS A 698 23.14 7.29 15.35
C LYS A 698 22.49 8.07 14.21
N ALA A 699 23.28 8.52 13.23
CA ALA A 699 22.73 9.24 12.08
C ALA A 699 22.05 8.24 11.13
N GLU A 700 20.71 8.26 11.04
CA GLU A 700 19.95 7.42 10.11
C GLU A 700 19.72 8.12 8.76
N PRO A 701 19.58 7.37 7.64
CA PRO A 701 19.24 7.94 6.34
C PRO A 701 17.78 8.48 6.33
N PRO A 702 17.52 9.62 5.66
CA PRO A 702 16.23 10.30 5.72
C PRO A 702 15.16 9.53 4.93
N THR A 703 14.40 8.67 5.60
CA THR A 703 13.31 7.89 4.99
C THR A 703 11.91 8.39 5.35
N SER A 704 11.76 9.41 6.19
CA SER A 704 10.47 9.99 6.57
C SER A 704 10.46 11.52 6.55
N ALA A 705 9.40 12.09 5.99
CA ALA A 705 9.26 13.52 5.69
C ALA A 705 9.53 14.42 6.91
N GLY A 706 10.64 15.16 6.88
CA GLY A 706 10.91 16.30 7.76
C GLY A 706 11.56 16.02 9.11
N ARG A 707 11.94 14.78 9.41
CA ARG A 707 12.62 14.39 10.66
C ARG A 707 14.10 14.13 10.41
N ILE A 708 14.96 14.60 11.31
CA ILE A 708 16.34 14.98 10.98
C ILE A 708 17.38 14.18 11.80
N PHE A 709 17.22 14.06 13.13
CA PHE A 709 18.13 13.29 14.01
C PHE A 709 17.49 12.01 14.59
N GLY A 710 16.30 11.64 14.10
CA GLY A 710 15.46 10.54 14.63
C GLY A 710 14.40 11.05 15.63
N ASN A 711 13.32 10.27 15.81
CA ASN A 711 12.12 10.71 16.57
C ASN A 711 12.43 11.12 18.02
N VAL A 712 13.39 10.46 18.68
CA VAL A 712 13.72 10.71 20.09
C VAL A 712 14.54 11.99 20.26
N VAL A 713 15.65 12.10 19.53
CA VAL A 713 16.57 13.25 19.62
C VAL A 713 15.88 14.54 19.20
N ASP A 714 15.12 14.51 18.11
CA ASP A 714 14.35 15.67 17.63
C ASP A 714 13.35 16.17 18.67
N THR A 715 12.73 15.26 19.44
CA THR A 715 11.76 15.60 20.48
C THR A 715 12.45 16.17 21.72
N LEU A 716 13.58 15.60 22.14
CA LEU A 716 14.38 16.11 23.25
C LEU A 716 14.96 17.51 22.97
N ILE A 717 15.49 17.75 21.76
CA ILE A 717 15.97 19.08 21.37
C ILE A 717 14.87 20.14 21.51
N ARG A 718 13.62 19.78 21.20
CA ARG A 718 12.45 20.68 21.24
C ARG A 718 11.86 20.88 22.63
N GLN A 719 11.87 19.87 23.49
CA GLN A 719 11.05 19.83 24.71
C GLN A 719 11.85 19.69 26.01
N ALA A 720 13.14 19.33 25.96
CA ALA A 720 13.94 19.20 27.17
C ALA A 720 14.22 20.58 27.80
N SER A 721 13.79 20.76 29.04
CA SER A 721 13.96 22.00 29.81
C SER A 721 15.38 22.19 30.36
N CYS A 722 16.19 21.14 30.42
CA CYS A 722 17.55 21.13 30.96
C CYS A 722 18.60 21.16 29.86
N ASP A 723 19.90 21.36 30.16
CA ASP A 723 21.00 21.30 29.19
C ASP A 723 21.04 19.96 28.42
N LEU A 724 21.42 19.99 27.14
CA LEU A 724 21.40 18.83 26.26
C LEU A 724 22.75 18.69 25.54
N VAL A 725 23.42 17.57 25.80
CA VAL A 725 24.67 17.15 25.18
C VAL A 725 24.41 15.87 24.40
N LEU A 726 24.63 15.94 23.09
CA LEU A 726 24.39 14.82 22.19
C LEU A 726 25.69 14.38 21.54
N VAL A 727 25.96 13.08 21.53
CA VAL A 727 27.23 12.51 21.09
C VAL A 727 27.02 11.56 19.92
N LYS A 728 27.57 11.90 18.76
CA LYS A 728 27.78 10.96 17.65
C LYS A 728 29.18 10.38 17.79
N LEU A 729 29.30 9.08 17.99
CA LEU A 729 30.60 8.42 17.98
C LEU A 729 31.07 8.19 16.53
N GLY A 730 32.37 8.41 16.27
CA GLY A 730 32.97 8.17 14.96
C GLY A 730 33.00 6.69 14.57
N HIS A 731 32.97 6.40 13.26
CA HIS A 731 33.18 5.03 12.76
C HIS A 731 34.65 4.67 12.88
N ARG A 732 35.01 3.81 13.84
CA ARG A 732 36.21 2.98 13.72
C ARG A 732 35.82 1.70 13.02
N GLU A 733 36.53 1.36 11.95
CA GLU A 733 36.44 0.06 11.30
C GLU A 733 36.46 -1.02 12.38
N GLU A 734 35.42 -1.83 12.39
CA GLU A 734 35.37 -3.08 13.14
C GLU A 734 36.55 -3.92 12.66
N GLN A 735 37.66 -3.91 13.41
CA GLN A 735 38.60 -5.01 13.33
C GLN A 735 37.79 -6.27 13.61
N HIS A 736 37.78 -7.18 12.62
CA HIS A 736 37.32 -8.54 12.74
C HIS A 736 37.72 -9.11 14.10
N ASP A 737 36.76 -9.56 14.89
CA ASP A 737 37.06 -10.46 15.99
C ASP A 737 36.09 -11.65 15.93
N ASP A 738 36.67 -12.78 15.55
CA ASP A 738 36.06 -14.09 15.54
C ASP A 738 35.60 -14.44 16.95
N GLY A 739 34.28 -14.51 17.15
CA GLY A 739 33.57 -15.55 17.91
C GLY A 739 33.91 -15.88 19.38
N THR A 740 34.99 -15.40 19.98
CA THR A 740 35.47 -15.90 21.28
C THR A 740 36.30 -14.87 22.04
N SER A 741 35.64 -13.97 22.78
CA SER A 741 36.04 -13.60 24.15
C SER A 741 35.08 -12.57 24.74
N ALA A 742 34.42 -12.94 25.83
CA ALA A 742 33.74 -12.02 26.72
C ALA A 742 34.72 -11.53 27.79
N ALA A 743 35.77 -10.77 27.42
CA ALA A 743 36.67 -10.12 28.39
C ALA A 743 37.59 -9.09 27.72
N ALA A 744 37.29 -7.80 27.88
CA ALA A 744 38.22 -6.68 28.11
C ALA A 744 37.52 -5.35 27.74
N CYS A 745 37.39 -4.45 28.71
CA CYS A 745 37.13 -3.04 28.41
C CYS A 745 38.37 -2.49 27.67
N PRO A 746 38.26 -1.98 26.42
CA PRO A 746 39.36 -1.27 25.84
C PRO A 746 39.56 0.04 26.61
N LEU A 747 40.81 0.21 27.03
CA LEU A 747 41.52 1.36 27.61
C LEU A 747 41.08 2.77 27.11
N PRO A 748 41.44 3.85 27.82
CA PRO A 748 40.82 5.17 27.67
C PRO A 748 41.05 5.77 26.29
N ILE A 749 40.02 6.45 25.79
CA ILE A 749 40.05 7.07 24.48
C ILE A 749 40.92 8.33 24.53
N ALA A 750 42.13 8.25 23.99
CA ALA A 750 43.00 9.41 23.83
C ALA A 750 42.55 10.26 22.64
N TRP A 751 41.52 11.09 22.84
CA TRP A 751 41.16 12.17 21.92
C TRP A 751 42.12 13.34 22.11
N ASN A 752 43.03 13.52 21.14
CA ASN A 752 44.10 14.50 21.23
C ASN A 752 43.79 15.74 20.39
N ARG A 753 43.03 15.61 19.30
CA ARG A 753 42.75 16.71 18.37
C ARG A 753 41.29 17.14 18.43
N TRP A 754 41.05 18.32 18.98
CA TRP A 754 39.71 18.88 19.18
C TRP A 754 39.48 20.06 18.25
N LEU A 755 38.32 20.09 17.58
CA LEU A 755 37.90 21.20 16.74
C LEU A 755 36.62 21.85 17.28
N VAL A 756 36.65 23.16 17.47
CA VAL A 756 35.57 23.94 18.06
C VAL A 756 35.23 25.11 17.14
N PRO A 757 34.26 24.95 16.23
CA PRO A 757 33.76 26.08 15.47
C PRO A 757 32.85 26.96 16.32
N ILE A 758 33.17 28.26 16.33
CA ILE A 758 32.41 29.30 17.01
C ILE A 758 31.59 30.03 15.96
N ALA A 759 30.34 29.64 15.82
CA ALA A 759 29.32 30.46 15.17
C ALA A 759 28.63 31.28 16.27
N GLY A 760 28.42 32.58 16.05
CA GLY A 760 28.03 33.59 17.06
C GLY A 760 26.63 33.47 17.69
N GLY A 761 26.20 32.27 18.09
CA GLY A 761 24.97 32.03 18.85
C GLY A 761 25.24 31.61 20.30
N PRO A 762 24.25 31.69 21.21
CA PRO A 762 24.43 31.43 22.64
C PRO A 762 24.93 29.99 22.94
N ASN A 763 24.57 29.03 22.10
CA ASN A 763 24.93 27.61 22.30
C ASN A 763 26.41 27.30 22.00
N SER A 764 27.13 28.13 21.25
CA SER A 764 28.59 27.96 21.10
C SER A 764 29.33 28.36 22.38
N SER A 765 28.79 29.31 23.14
CA SER A 765 29.33 29.68 24.47
C SER A 765 29.17 28.54 25.48
N TYR A 766 28.00 27.87 25.47
CA TYR A 766 27.79 26.66 26.29
C TYR A 766 28.73 25.52 25.90
N ALA A 767 28.99 25.33 24.60
CA ALA A 767 29.96 24.34 24.13
C ALA A 767 31.39 24.63 24.65
N LEU A 768 31.81 25.90 24.66
CA LEU A 768 33.10 26.32 25.21
C LEU A 768 33.17 26.08 26.73
N GLN A 769 32.08 26.31 27.46
CA GLN A 769 32.03 26.10 28.91
C GLN A 769 32.16 24.63 29.32
N LEU A 770 31.64 23.69 28.52
CA LEU A 770 31.74 22.25 28.79
C LEU A 770 33.09 21.65 28.39
N LEU A 771 33.84 22.32 27.52
CA LEU A 771 35.05 21.77 26.92
C LEU A 771 36.16 21.45 27.94
N PRO A 772 36.42 22.27 28.98
CA PRO A 772 37.40 21.93 30.00
C PRO A 772 37.11 20.60 30.71
N ALA A 773 35.84 20.35 31.06
CA ALA A 773 35.42 19.09 31.69
C ALA A 773 35.64 17.88 30.76
N LEU A 774 35.42 18.06 29.46
CA LEU A 774 35.58 17.01 28.45
C LEU A 774 37.05 16.72 28.08
N ALA A 775 37.91 17.74 28.09
CA ALA A 775 39.32 17.63 27.68
C ALA A 775 40.30 17.37 28.84
N SER A 776 39.88 17.58 30.09
CA SER A 776 40.74 17.49 31.29
C SER A 776 41.47 16.16 31.52
N HIS A 777 41.01 15.06 30.92
CA HIS A 777 41.54 13.71 31.16
C HIS A 777 42.72 13.31 30.27
N ASN A 778 43.08 14.11 29.25
CA ASN A 778 44.12 13.76 28.28
C ASN A 778 45.33 14.71 28.41
N SER A 779 46.51 14.13 28.67
CA SER A 779 47.73 14.88 28.99
C SER A 779 48.36 15.66 27.82
N MET A 780 47.88 15.46 26.58
CA MET A 780 48.45 15.99 25.33
C MET A 780 47.34 16.40 24.33
N THR A 781 46.39 17.25 24.74
CA THR A 781 45.32 17.74 23.84
C THR A 781 45.73 19.03 23.12
N THR A 782 45.50 19.07 21.81
CA THR A 782 45.54 20.29 20.99
C THR A 782 44.12 20.72 20.65
N ILE A 783 43.76 21.96 20.96
CA ILE A 783 42.42 22.49 20.70
C ILE A 783 42.51 23.55 19.60
N LYS A 784 41.75 23.34 18.53
CA LYS A 784 41.62 24.27 17.42
C LYS A 784 40.26 24.95 17.50
N VAL A 785 40.28 26.27 17.60
CA VAL A 785 39.10 27.11 17.60
C VAL A 785 38.99 27.76 16.23
N THR A 786 37.85 27.63 15.56
CA THR A 786 37.67 28.16 14.20
C THR A 786 36.42 29.02 14.09
N GLN A 787 36.46 30.02 13.21
CA GLN A 787 35.30 30.82 12.84
C GLN A 787 35.31 30.98 11.32
N VAL A 788 34.16 30.70 10.70
CA VAL A 788 34.01 30.79 9.25
C VAL A 788 33.47 32.18 8.89
N PHE A 789 34.20 32.90 8.05
CA PHE A 789 33.86 34.23 7.57
C PHE A 789 33.47 34.18 6.09
N THR A 790 32.47 34.96 5.71
CA THR A 790 32.06 35.10 4.31
C THR A 790 33.17 35.83 3.53
N PRO A 791 33.56 35.35 2.34
CA PRO A 791 34.65 35.94 1.54
C PRO A 791 34.43 37.41 1.12
N SER A 792 33.20 37.92 1.22
CA SER A 792 32.85 39.32 0.93
C SER A 792 33.35 40.33 1.97
N ILE A 793 33.80 39.88 3.14
CA ILE A 793 34.33 40.74 4.22
C ILE A 793 35.85 40.81 4.10
N LEU A 794 36.41 41.98 3.76
CA LEU A 794 37.85 42.17 3.57
C LEU A 794 38.66 42.01 4.87
N LEU A 795 38.14 42.50 5.99
CA LEU A 795 38.73 42.46 7.33
C LEU A 795 37.71 41.84 8.33
N PRO A 796 37.78 40.53 8.58
CA PRO A 796 36.89 39.86 9.52
C PRO A 796 37.23 40.23 10.97
N ASP A 797 36.22 40.49 11.79
CA ASP A 797 36.38 40.69 13.24
C ASP A 797 36.75 39.37 13.94
N THR A 798 37.98 39.26 14.43
CA THR A 798 38.52 38.07 15.12
C THR A 798 38.37 38.15 16.65
N THR A 799 37.78 39.20 17.20
CA THR A 799 37.71 39.39 18.66
C THR A 799 36.99 38.26 19.38
N GLY A 800 35.95 37.67 18.78
CA GLY A 800 35.25 36.51 19.34
C GLY A 800 36.10 35.25 19.39
N LEU A 801 36.93 35.04 18.35
CA LEU A 801 37.86 33.91 18.24
C LEU A 801 38.97 33.99 19.30
N GLU A 802 39.52 35.19 19.49
CA GLU A 802 40.57 35.47 20.49
C GLU A 802 40.05 35.34 21.92
N LYS A 803 38.85 35.87 22.21
CA LYS A 803 38.21 35.72 23.53
C LYS A 803 38.00 34.25 23.91
N ALA A 804 37.53 33.44 22.97
CA ALA A 804 37.30 32.03 23.22
C ALA A 804 38.60 31.24 23.40
N ALA A 805 39.63 31.56 22.62
CA ALA A 805 40.94 30.95 22.78
C ALA A 805 41.56 31.31 24.13
N TYR A 806 41.46 32.58 24.55
CA TYR A 806 41.91 33.04 25.87
C TYR A 806 41.19 32.30 27.00
N TYR A 807 39.85 32.21 26.94
CA TYR A 807 39.04 31.47 27.92
C TYR A 807 39.47 30.00 28.06
N LEU A 808 39.71 29.32 26.93
CA LEU A 808 40.15 27.93 26.96
C LEU A 808 41.59 27.78 27.46
N SER A 809 42.50 28.68 27.10
CA SER A 809 43.89 28.66 27.59
C SER A 809 44.01 28.96 29.09
N ASP A 810 43.10 29.75 29.66
CA ASP A 810 43.05 30.02 31.10
C ASP A 810 42.61 28.78 31.89
N LYS A 811 41.64 28.02 31.34
CA LYS A 811 41.07 26.84 32.00
C LYS A 811 41.80 25.53 31.72
N LEU A 812 42.55 25.46 30.63
CA LEU A 812 43.28 24.27 30.20
C LEU A 812 44.75 24.60 29.99
N ASN A 813 45.64 23.83 30.65
CA ASN A 813 47.10 23.88 30.43
C ASN A 813 47.49 23.24 29.08
N THR A 814 46.87 23.68 27.98
CA THR A 814 46.98 23.05 26.66
C THR A 814 47.14 24.09 25.56
N SER A 815 47.68 23.69 24.41
CA SER A 815 47.86 24.59 23.27
C SER A 815 46.53 24.82 22.54
N VAL A 816 46.06 26.07 22.54
CA VAL A 816 44.85 26.50 21.84
C VAL A 816 45.24 27.31 20.60
N MET A 817 44.85 26.85 19.41
CA MET A 817 45.13 27.52 18.14
C MET A 817 43.86 28.13 17.56
N THR A 818 43.96 29.36 17.06
CA THR A 818 42.87 30.06 16.37
C THR A 818 43.02 29.96 14.86
N ILE A 819 41.96 29.52 14.16
CA ILE A 819 41.97 29.32 12.70
C ILE A 819 40.79 30.07 12.07
N PRO A 820 40.99 31.30 11.56
CA PRO A 820 39.98 31.99 10.77
C PRO A 820 39.89 31.35 9.38
N VAL A 821 38.71 30.88 8.97
CA VAL A 821 38.48 30.24 7.66
C VAL A 821 37.56 31.10 6.81
N ARG A 822 37.89 31.28 5.52
CA ARG A 822 37.02 31.99 4.57
C ARG A 822 36.29 30.98 3.69
N SER A 823 34.96 30.96 3.73
CA SER A 823 34.15 30.05 2.92
C SER A 823 32.73 30.57 2.74
N TYR A 824 32.10 30.26 1.61
CA TYR A 824 30.68 30.50 1.36
C TYR A 824 29.77 29.49 2.07
N SER A 825 30.32 28.36 2.52
CA SER A 825 29.61 27.29 3.23
C SER A 825 30.30 26.99 4.55
N VAL A 826 29.61 27.27 5.67
CA VAL A 826 30.08 26.97 7.02
C VAL A 826 30.27 25.46 7.23
N PRO A 827 29.31 24.59 6.84
CA PRO A 827 29.49 23.14 6.97
C PRO A 827 30.70 22.62 6.22
N ASP A 828 30.87 23.00 4.95
CA ASP A 828 31.95 22.44 4.12
C ASP A 828 33.32 22.89 4.61
N ALA A 829 33.44 24.12 5.12
CA ALA A 829 34.66 24.63 5.73
C ALA A 829 35.06 23.83 6.98
N VAL A 830 34.11 23.57 7.88
CA VAL A 830 34.36 22.80 9.11
C VAL A 830 34.65 21.34 8.78
N ILE A 831 33.92 20.74 7.83
CA ILE A 831 34.14 19.36 7.37
C ILE A 831 35.55 19.23 6.77
N HIS A 832 35.93 20.14 5.87
CA HIS A 832 37.25 20.15 5.25
C HIS A 832 38.36 20.30 6.29
N LEU A 833 38.19 21.21 7.26
CA LEU A 833 39.16 21.41 8.33
C LEU A 833 39.28 20.18 9.24
N ALA A 834 38.15 19.56 9.61
CA ALA A 834 38.13 18.35 10.42
C ALA A 834 38.85 17.18 9.74
N HIS A 835 38.69 17.02 8.42
CA HIS A 835 39.41 16.00 7.64
C HIS A 835 40.88 16.33 7.44
N ALA A 836 41.21 17.58 7.08
CA ALA A 836 42.59 18.01 6.84
C ALA A 836 43.48 17.85 8.08
N ASP A 837 42.94 18.16 9.26
CA ASP A 837 43.66 18.07 10.52
C ASP A 837 43.50 16.71 11.24
N GLN A 838 42.73 15.79 10.65
CA GLN A 838 42.35 14.50 11.25
C GLN A 838 41.86 14.67 12.69
N CYS A 839 40.84 15.51 12.88
CA CYS A 839 40.29 15.79 14.21
C CYS A 839 39.60 14.56 14.79
N ASP A 840 39.82 14.31 16.07
CA ASP A 840 39.19 13.18 16.79
C ASP A 840 37.78 13.53 17.28
N VAL A 841 37.61 14.78 17.71
CA VAL A 841 36.36 15.32 18.26
C VAL A 841 36.06 16.68 17.67
N VAL A 842 34.81 16.86 17.25
CA VAL A 842 34.26 18.15 16.83
C VAL A 842 33.15 18.55 17.80
N VAL A 843 33.29 19.68 18.48
CA VAL A 843 32.30 20.18 19.46
C VAL A 843 31.57 21.38 18.85
N LEU A 844 30.25 21.25 18.65
CA LEU A 844 29.44 22.30 18.03
C LEU A 844 28.33 22.76 18.98
N GLY A 845 28.09 24.06 19.02
CA GLY A 845 26.84 24.60 19.55
C GLY A 845 25.70 24.39 18.54
N ALA A 846 24.64 23.68 18.93
CA ALA A 846 23.45 23.55 18.09
C ALA A 846 22.64 24.87 18.16
N SER A 847 22.35 25.54 17.05
CA SER A 847 21.63 26.84 17.10
C SER A 847 20.13 26.69 17.38
N ARG A 848 19.53 27.66 18.10
CA ARG A 848 18.06 27.79 18.27
C ARG A 848 17.35 28.06 16.93
N GLU A 849 18.05 28.64 15.95
CA GLU A 849 17.53 29.19 14.69
C GLU A 849 17.73 28.28 13.46
N GLY A 850 18.12 27.02 13.63
CA GLY A 850 18.31 26.03 12.55
C GLY A 850 17.03 25.68 11.74
N LEU A 851 15.92 26.36 11.97
CA LEU A 851 14.67 26.24 11.22
C LEU A 851 14.50 27.31 10.13
N LEU A 852 15.16 28.48 10.23
CA LEU A 852 15.03 29.56 9.25
C LEU A 852 15.98 29.46 8.05
N GLN A 853 17.08 28.69 8.14
CA GLN A 853 18.00 28.44 7.01
C GLN A 853 17.80 27.08 6.30
N LYS A 854 16.65 26.43 6.52
CA LYS A 854 16.28 25.18 5.80
C LYS A 854 16.04 25.35 4.30
N VAL A 855 16.04 26.60 3.79
CA VAL A 855 15.76 26.87 2.38
C VAL A 855 17.03 27.19 1.57
N ILE A 856 18.18 27.48 2.21
CA ILE A 856 19.40 27.87 1.48
C ILE A 856 20.64 27.03 1.83
N HIS A 857 20.86 26.62 3.10
CA HIS A 857 22.13 25.98 3.50
C HIS A 857 22.01 24.69 4.34
N GLY A 858 20.80 24.24 4.69
CA GLY A 858 20.59 23.06 5.54
C GLY A 858 20.94 23.32 7.02
N ASN A 859 20.73 22.31 7.88
CA ASN A 859 21.05 22.38 9.30
C ASN A 859 22.57 22.21 9.49
N ILE A 860 23.29 23.29 9.79
CA ILE A 860 24.77 23.31 9.83
C ILE A 860 25.35 22.25 10.78
N PRO A 861 24.91 22.15 12.06
CA PRO A 861 25.31 21.06 12.96
C PRO A 861 25.12 19.65 12.40
N GLU A 862 24.01 19.42 11.69
CA GLU A 862 23.70 18.13 11.07
C GLU A 862 24.60 17.84 9.87
N ALA A 863 24.79 18.83 8.99
CA ALA A 863 25.63 18.70 7.81
C ALA A 863 27.07 18.36 8.22
N ILE A 864 27.61 19.04 9.24
CA ILE A 864 28.92 18.73 9.82
C ILE A 864 28.87 17.34 10.47
N ALA A 865 27.87 17.04 11.30
CA ALA A 865 27.76 15.75 11.95
C ALA A 865 27.65 14.58 10.95
N ARG A 866 27.11 14.77 9.75
CA ARG A 866 27.07 13.75 8.69
C ARG A 866 28.38 13.70 7.89
N GLY A 867 28.98 14.85 7.59
CA GLY A 867 30.17 14.95 6.75
C GLY A 867 31.48 14.56 7.43
N VAL A 868 31.51 14.50 8.76
CA VAL A 868 32.71 14.13 9.53
C VAL A 868 32.61 12.70 10.09
N ASN A 869 33.71 11.95 9.94
CA ASN A 869 33.85 10.57 10.44
C ASN A 869 34.28 10.48 11.91
N SER A 870 34.70 11.60 12.49
CA SER A 870 35.13 11.74 13.88
C SER A 870 33.96 11.75 14.86
N THR A 871 34.26 11.77 16.16
CA THR A 871 33.23 11.98 17.19
C THR A 871 32.71 13.41 17.11
N VAL A 872 31.40 13.60 17.18
CA VAL A 872 30.76 14.92 17.15
C VAL A 872 29.91 15.11 18.40
N ILE A 873 30.18 16.18 19.13
CA ILE A 873 29.45 16.56 20.35
C ILE A 873 28.63 17.81 20.03
N LEU A 874 27.31 17.69 20.09
CA LEU A 874 26.41 18.84 20.00
C LEU A 874 25.95 19.27 21.38
N VAL A 875 26.04 20.58 21.62
CA VAL A 875 25.61 21.20 22.86
C VAL A 875 24.47 22.16 22.56
N ARG A 876 23.39 22.05 23.32
CA ARG A 876 22.28 23.00 23.34
C ARG A 876 21.99 23.36 24.80
N GLY A 877 22.07 24.65 25.15
CA GLY A 877 21.72 25.15 26.48
C GLY A 877 20.21 25.10 26.72
N ALA A 878 19.80 25.13 27.99
CA ALA A 878 18.40 25.07 28.43
C ALA A 878 17.44 26.00 27.64
N LEU A 879 16.18 25.57 27.54
CA LEU A 879 15.10 26.39 26.96
C LEU A 879 14.67 27.40 28.02
N GLU A 880 14.69 28.69 27.67
CA GLU A 880 14.20 29.80 28.50
C GLU A 880 12.67 29.92 28.42
#